data_AF-A0A3N2HRC2-F1
#
_entry.id   AF-A0A3N2HRC2-F1
#
_cell.length_a   1.000
_cell.length_b   1.000
_cell.length_c   1.000
_cell.angle_alpha   90.00
_cell.angle_beta   90.00
_cell.angle_gamma   90.00
#
_symmetry.space_group_name_H-M   'P 1'
#
loop_
_entity.id
_entity.type
_entity.pdbx_description
1 polymer ?
#
loop_
_entity_poly.entity_id
_entity_poly.type
_entity_poly.pdbx_seq_one_letter_code
_entity_poly.pdbx_strand_id
1 'polypeptide(L)'
;MLGLSLALSVGVGARAAGDPARTPTPAPSIGQPGADPVAPTIRDVGDRDVNAVVVAGTGSAGATVRVLDPRVPSRALCEVTLPSDEPGSASWSCPVVLENGADQTLTVRDVTNSAVVDDAVSAPFSVLGPPTVQGGPAVGGKLAGTAFPGARVTVGGGAAPVSATADGTGAWSALLPSSTWPTGRYTVTASQSSDSVPAVPRSATSTGVVVTIDRDAPAAPVVTAPRAGERVTTQPIIFSGSGEDGATVTAYVDSTPVCQATVSGGAWRCTSSDAALPEGGHVVQAAQIDAAVNVGPPSAGISITVASTAAATAPPSASAAPTPGPGATGDPAVPAEPPVGASAAPVPGDGSGGTPGDEGGGPTGATTPATGSWAAATTFGRDLPTVGQAMTGTGWLLALGLAAAFVVLVVAPTRLLATALTGRLTPRGPRLTGRNRRRELPTSFSTATLDPRVAAALTVAAGAAVVGLAAGLDDEVRYARLLAGIAIGVALVNVLAIVVPTLLVARSRGRGARVRMSPRLLLVAVVACAVTRLFGLDPPLVLGVVLVGSLVTPGSTAPRRRPGESDDREAGMPALVQVAVLAVVSAGAWAVHGALPATGGFVTELALETSATVCLTGLGSLVLALVPVGSLPGRRIWAWSRPLHVALTVVGVAAAAAVLTGGPSSFPVEGAVAAATVTAGLCVAVWLWTSFVERDTDGA
;
A
#
# COMPACT_ATOMS: atom_id res chain seq x y z
N MET A 1 -35.04 -7.41 -37.95
CA MET A 1 -35.98 -7.50 -39.08
C MET A 1 -36.19 -8.98 -39.39
N LEU A 2 -37.45 -9.40 -39.36
CA LEU A 2 -37.90 -10.73 -39.77
C LEU A 2 -37.53 -11.01 -41.25
N GLY A 3 -37.35 -12.28 -41.57
CA GLY A 3 -37.19 -12.76 -42.95
C GLY A 3 -37.29 -14.27 -43.06
N LEU A 4 -38.44 -14.82 -42.67
CA LEU A 4 -38.94 -16.15 -42.99
C LEU A 4 -38.96 -16.35 -44.52
N SER A 5 -38.64 -17.54 -45.05
CA SER A 5 -39.44 -18.19 -46.11
C SER A 5 -38.99 -19.61 -46.43
N LEU A 6 -40.00 -20.41 -46.70
CA LEU A 6 -40.12 -21.86 -46.77
C LEU A 6 -40.34 -22.29 -48.25
N ALA A 7 -40.27 -23.61 -48.51
CA ALA A 7 -40.88 -24.42 -49.59
C ALA A 7 -39.83 -25.19 -50.42
N LEU A 8 -39.79 -26.54 -50.36
CA LEU A 8 -40.61 -27.53 -51.10
C LEU A 8 -40.56 -27.28 -52.63
N SER A 9 -40.31 -28.24 -53.53
CA SER A 9 -40.84 -29.61 -53.60
C SER A 9 -40.27 -30.39 -54.82
N VAL A 10 -40.12 -31.72 -54.64
CA VAL A 10 -40.60 -32.85 -55.49
C VAL A 10 -40.03 -33.12 -56.91
N GLY A 11 -39.51 -34.35 -57.06
CA GLY A 11 -39.76 -35.33 -58.16
C GLY A 11 -39.01 -35.09 -59.49
N VAL A 12 -38.61 -36.04 -60.33
CA VAL A 12 -38.87 -37.47 -60.63
C VAL A 12 -37.68 -37.90 -61.53
N GLY A 13 -36.98 -39.01 -61.35
CA GLY A 13 -37.29 -40.32 -61.93
C GLY A 13 -36.60 -40.63 -63.29
N ALA A 14 -35.55 -41.46 -63.21
CA ALA A 14 -35.11 -42.53 -64.13
C ALA A 14 -34.68 -42.25 -65.59
N ARG A 15 -33.45 -42.67 -65.95
CA ARG A 15 -33.22 -43.86 -66.82
C ARG A 15 -31.73 -44.27 -66.89
N ALA A 16 -31.55 -45.58 -67.04
CA ALA A 16 -30.33 -46.37 -66.95
C ALA A 16 -29.51 -46.44 -68.24
N ALA A 17 -28.23 -46.80 -68.13
CA ALA A 17 -27.55 -47.74 -69.03
C ALA A 17 -26.17 -48.19 -68.50
N GLY A 18 -26.00 -49.50 -68.30
CA GLY A 18 -24.78 -50.25 -68.66
C GLY A 18 -23.60 -50.29 -67.67
N ASP A 19 -23.50 -51.38 -66.93
CA ASP A 19 -22.24 -51.98 -66.43
C ASP A 19 -22.02 -53.26 -67.29
N PRO A 20 -20.81 -53.60 -67.76
CA PRO A 20 -19.91 -54.41 -66.93
C PRO A 20 -18.40 -54.28 -67.23
N ALA A 21 -17.54 -54.38 -66.21
CA ALA A 21 -16.51 -55.43 -66.09
C ALA A 21 -15.56 -55.13 -64.92
N ARG A 22 -15.74 -55.91 -63.85
CA ARG A 22 -14.92 -55.92 -62.63
C ARG A 22 -13.54 -56.48 -62.91
N THR A 23 -12.51 -55.79 -62.44
CA THR A 23 -11.23 -56.38 -62.06
C THR A 23 -11.22 -56.49 -60.53
N PRO A 24 -10.96 -57.65 -59.91
CA PRO A 24 -10.98 -57.77 -58.45
C PRO A 24 -9.76 -57.07 -57.84
N THR A 25 -10.00 -56.00 -57.07
CA THR A 25 -9.03 -55.41 -56.16
C THR A 25 -8.73 -56.42 -55.04
N PRO A 26 -7.46 -56.65 -54.64
CA PRO A 26 -7.14 -57.54 -53.54
C PRO A 26 -7.74 -57.00 -52.23
N ALA A 27 -8.37 -57.89 -51.45
CA ALA A 27 -8.86 -57.56 -50.12
C ALA A 27 -7.68 -57.17 -49.22
N PRO A 28 -7.79 -56.11 -48.40
CA PRO A 28 -6.79 -55.83 -47.38
C PRO A 28 -6.76 -57.01 -46.40
N SER A 29 -5.56 -57.56 -46.17
CA SER A 29 -5.32 -58.49 -45.08
C SER A 29 -5.67 -57.77 -43.78
N ILE A 30 -6.77 -58.18 -43.15
CA ILE A 30 -7.07 -57.80 -41.77
C ILE A 30 -6.00 -58.51 -40.94
N GLY A 31 -5.00 -57.75 -40.52
CA GLY A 31 -4.02 -58.21 -39.53
C GLY A 31 -4.75 -58.79 -38.32
N GLN A 32 -4.17 -59.81 -37.72
CA GLN A 32 -4.63 -60.43 -36.48
C GLN A 32 -5.19 -59.37 -35.51
N PRO A 33 -6.37 -59.59 -34.90
CA PRO A 33 -6.86 -58.67 -33.87
C PRO A 33 -5.75 -58.55 -32.82
N GLY A 34 -5.21 -57.34 -32.67
CA GLY A 34 -4.31 -57.02 -31.57
C GLY A 34 -5.00 -57.39 -30.26
N ALA A 35 -4.21 -57.66 -29.22
CA ALA A 35 -4.76 -57.91 -27.88
C ALA A 35 -5.75 -56.78 -27.52
N ASP A 36 -6.92 -57.14 -27.00
CA ASP A 36 -7.94 -56.15 -26.62
C ASP A 36 -7.32 -55.14 -25.65
N PRO A 37 -7.51 -53.83 -25.87
CA PRO A 37 -6.89 -52.82 -25.04
C PRO A 37 -7.44 -52.89 -23.61
N VAL A 38 -6.53 -52.91 -22.64
CA VAL A 38 -6.81 -52.93 -21.20
C VAL A 38 -6.99 -51.50 -20.69
N ALA A 39 -8.08 -51.26 -19.96
CA ALA A 39 -8.33 -49.98 -19.32
C ALA A 39 -7.20 -49.62 -18.33
N PRO A 40 -6.79 -48.35 -18.22
CA PRO A 40 -5.79 -47.95 -17.25
C PRO A 40 -6.29 -48.22 -15.82
N THR A 41 -5.36 -48.38 -14.89
CA THR A 41 -5.63 -48.38 -13.46
C THR A 41 -4.70 -47.40 -12.76
N ILE A 42 -5.08 -46.94 -11.58
CA ILE A 42 -4.24 -46.17 -10.67
C ILE A 42 -4.26 -46.84 -9.30
N ARG A 43 -3.08 -47.07 -8.73
CA ARG A 43 -2.93 -47.58 -7.36
C ARG A 43 -3.34 -46.51 -6.36
N ASP A 44 -3.76 -46.95 -5.19
CA ASP A 44 -4.10 -46.03 -4.09
C ASP A 44 -2.90 -45.13 -3.76
N VAL A 45 -3.15 -43.83 -3.79
CA VAL A 45 -2.15 -42.80 -3.50
C VAL A 45 -1.99 -42.63 -1.99
N GLY A 46 -3.07 -42.78 -1.21
CA GLY A 46 -3.11 -42.51 0.22
C GLY A 46 -2.82 -41.05 0.60
N ASP A 47 -3.11 -40.69 1.84
CA ASP A 47 -2.84 -39.34 2.38
C ASP A 47 -1.33 -39.05 2.47
N ARG A 48 -0.93 -37.82 2.13
CA ARG A 48 0.49 -37.42 2.02
C ARG A 48 0.80 -36.13 2.79
N ASP A 49 1.89 -36.17 3.54
CA ASP A 49 2.45 -35.04 4.29
C ASP A 49 3.53 -34.26 3.50
N VAL A 50 3.70 -34.61 2.21
CA VAL A 50 4.62 -34.00 1.25
C VAL A 50 3.93 -33.80 -0.09
N ASN A 51 4.31 -32.77 -0.84
CA ASN A 51 3.75 -32.50 -2.17
C ASN A 51 4.32 -33.42 -3.27
N ALA A 52 5.55 -33.92 -3.10
CA ALA A 52 6.18 -34.79 -4.08
C ALA A 52 5.77 -36.24 -3.83
N VAL A 53 5.05 -36.84 -4.79
CA VAL A 53 4.45 -38.17 -4.67
C VAL A 53 4.78 -38.99 -5.92
N VAL A 54 4.96 -40.30 -5.78
CA VAL A 54 5.05 -41.20 -6.93
C VAL A 54 3.72 -41.90 -7.10
N VAL A 55 3.08 -41.70 -8.25
CA VAL A 55 1.85 -42.37 -8.65
C VAL A 55 2.17 -43.53 -9.58
N ALA A 56 1.39 -44.60 -9.50
CA ALA A 56 1.66 -45.81 -10.27
C ALA A 56 0.36 -46.56 -10.61
N GLY A 57 0.41 -47.41 -11.62
CA GLY A 57 -0.75 -48.15 -12.09
C GLY A 57 -0.42 -49.16 -13.16
N THR A 58 -1.43 -49.63 -13.87
CA THR A 58 -1.29 -50.50 -15.05
C THR A 58 -2.05 -49.90 -16.25
N GLY A 59 -1.76 -50.38 -17.44
CA GLY A 59 -2.45 -50.00 -18.67
C GLY A 59 -2.04 -50.93 -19.81
N SER A 60 -2.56 -50.68 -21.02
CA SER A 60 -2.18 -51.44 -22.21
C SER A 60 -0.69 -51.29 -22.53
N ALA A 61 -0.01 -52.40 -22.84
CA ALA A 61 1.38 -52.37 -23.27
C ALA A 61 1.56 -51.50 -24.53
N GLY A 62 2.58 -50.64 -24.55
CA GLY A 62 2.81 -49.66 -25.62
C GLY A 62 1.88 -48.44 -25.64
N ALA A 63 0.88 -48.36 -24.75
CA ALA A 63 0.02 -47.19 -24.65
C ALA A 63 0.68 -46.04 -23.89
N THR A 64 0.30 -44.81 -24.22
CA THR A 64 0.66 -43.63 -23.44
C THR A 64 -0.48 -43.26 -22.51
N VAL A 65 -0.19 -43.26 -21.20
CA VAL A 65 -1.12 -42.83 -20.15
C VAL A 65 -0.75 -41.45 -19.65
N ARG A 66 -1.77 -40.64 -19.37
CA ARG A 66 -1.64 -39.28 -18.88
C ARG A 66 -2.34 -39.14 -17.53
N VAL A 67 -1.59 -38.70 -16.52
CA VAL A 67 -2.13 -38.37 -15.19
C VAL A 67 -2.56 -36.91 -15.21
N LEU A 68 -3.84 -36.65 -14.97
CA LEU A 68 -4.44 -35.32 -15.03
C LEU A 68 -4.40 -34.63 -13.67
N ASP A 69 -4.24 -33.31 -13.69
CA ASP A 69 -4.26 -32.48 -12.50
C ASP A 69 -5.69 -32.46 -11.91
N PRO A 70 -5.88 -32.78 -10.61
CA PRO A 70 -7.20 -32.80 -9.97
C PRO A 70 -7.96 -31.48 -10.07
N ARG A 71 -7.24 -30.34 -10.11
CA ARG A 71 -7.84 -29.00 -10.15
C ARG A 71 -8.02 -28.48 -11.58
N VAL A 72 -7.15 -28.93 -12.49
CA VAL A 72 -7.17 -28.53 -13.89
C VAL A 72 -7.11 -29.79 -14.76
N PRO A 73 -8.25 -30.48 -14.99
CA PRO A 73 -8.25 -31.76 -15.70
C PRO A 73 -7.73 -31.70 -17.14
N SER A 74 -7.56 -30.51 -17.71
CA SER A 74 -6.92 -30.30 -19.02
C SER A 74 -5.39 -30.32 -18.97
N ARG A 75 -4.80 -30.20 -17.78
CA ARG A 75 -3.36 -30.23 -17.53
C ARG A 75 -2.92 -31.64 -17.16
N ALA A 76 -1.87 -32.12 -17.81
CA ALA A 76 -1.16 -33.32 -17.41
C ALA A 76 -0.16 -33.01 -16.30
N LEU A 77 -0.24 -33.72 -15.19
CA LEU A 77 0.83 -33.77 -14.19
C LEU A 77 2.02 -34.56 -14.71
N CYS A 78 1.75 -35.64 -15.44
CA CYS A 78 2.75 -36.34 -16.22
C CYS A 78 2.15 -37.27 -17.28
N GLU A 79 3.03 -37.78 -18.13
CA GLU A 79 2.72 -38.64 -19.25
C GLU A 79 3.77 -39.74 -19.34
N VAL A 80 3.34 -41.00 -19.46
CA VAL A 80 4.21 -42.17 -19.46
C VAL A 80 3.80 -43.11 -20.58
N THR A 81 4.75 -43.48 -21.44
CA THR A 81 4.56 -44.55 -22.42
C THR A 81 4.94 -45.88 -21.78
N LEU A 82 4.01 -46.83 -21.80
CA LEU A 82 4.19 -48.13 -21.19
C LEU A 82 5.12 -49.01 -22.05
N PRO A 83 5.93 -49.89 -21.43
CA PRO A 83 6.72 -50.87 -22.15
C PRO A 83 5.86 -51.69 -23.13
N SER A 84 6.41 -51.99 -24.31
CA SER A 84 5.76 -52.80 -25.35
C SER A 84 6.34 -54.21 -25.44
N ASP A 85 7.15 -54.61 -24.46
CA ASP A 85 7.94 -55.84 -24.53
C ASP A 85 7.10 -57.12 -24.38
N GLU A 86 5.92 -57.03 -23.74
CA GLU A 86 4.95 -58.14 -23.66
C GLU A 86 3.54 -57.71 -24.09
N PRO A 87 2.81 -58.58 -24.81
CA PRO A 87 1.41 -58.32 -25.17
C PRO A 87 0.50 -58.35 -23.92
N GLY A 88 -0.39 -57.37 -23.79
CA GLY A 88 -1.35 -57.31 -22.68
C GLY A 88 -1.21 -56.04 -21.84
N SER A 89 -1.06 -56.18 -20.52
CA SER A 89 -0.95 -55.04 -19.59
C SER A 89 0.47 -54.83 -19.08
N ALA A 90 0.93 -53.58 -19.00
CA ALA A 90 2.19 -53.21 -18.39
C ALA A 90 1.99 -52.22 -17.22
N SER A 91 2.94 -52.19 -16.28
CA SER A 91 2.93 -51.25 -15.16
C SER A 91 3.61 -49.94 -15.50
N TRP A 92 3.13 -48.84 -14.93
CA TRP A 92 3.74 -47.53 -15.05
C TRP A 92 3.92 -46.88 -13.68
N SER A 93 4.86 -45.95 -13.57
CA SER A 93 5.07 -45.11 -12.40
C SER A 93 5.59 -43.74 -12.81
N CYS A 94 5.20 -42.70 -12.08
CA CYS A 94 5.56 -41.34 -12.41
C CYS A 94 5.65 -40.46 -11.15
N PRO A 95 6.72 -39.66 -10.96
CA PRO A 95 6.78 -38.64 -9.93
C PRO A 95 5.90 -37.44 -10.31
N VAL A 96 5.05 -37.00 -9.39
CA VAL A 96 4.16 -35.84 -9.53
C VAL A 96 4.30 -34.92 -8.33
N VAL A 97 4.06 -33.63 -8.55
CA VAL A 97 3.94 -32.64 -7.47
C VAL A 97 2.48 -32.26 -7.36
N LEU A 98 1.86 -32.56 -6.22
CA LEU A 98 0.45 -32.32 -5.95
C LEU A 98 0.28 -31.08 -5.09
N GLU A 99 -0.76 -30.29 -5.35
CA GLU A 99 -1.11 -29.16 -4.50
C GLU A 99 -1.74 -29.61 -3.18
N ASN A 100 -1.63 -28.77 -2.15
CA ASN A 100 -2.26 -29.03 -0.87
C ASN A 100 -3.78 -28.98 -0.98
N GLY A 101 -4.47 -29.93 -0.36
CA GLY A 101 -5.93 -30.02 -0.37
C GLY A 101 -6.45 -31.34 0.17
N ALA A 102 -7.70 -31.34 0.61
CA ALA A 102 -8.41 -32.54 1.06
C ALA A 102 -9.19 -33.20 -0.07
N ASP A 103 -9.47 -34.50 0.08
CA ASP A 103 -10.39 -35.29 -0.74
C ASP A 103 -10.16 -35.17 -2.26
N GLN A 104 -8.89 -35.08 -2.66
CA GLN A 104 -8.46 -35.00 -4.04
C GLN A 104 -8.58 -36.37 -4.71
N THR A 105 -8.84 -36.38 -6.02
CA THR A 105 -8.83 -37.59 -6.85
C THR A 105 -7.97 -37.34 -8.08
N LEU A 106 -7.24 -38.36 -8.52
CA LEU A 106 -6.44 -38.31 -9.74
C LEU A 106 -7.13 -39.09 -10.84
N THR A 107 -7.11 -38.53 -12.05
CA THR A 107 -7.64 -39.17 -13.24
C THR A 107 -6.50 -39.58 -14.16
N VAL A 108 -6.52 -40.82 -14.62
CA VAL A 108 -5.56 -41.37 -15.59
C VAL A 108 -6.28 -41.72 -16.87
N ARG A 109 -5.81 -41.15 -17.98
CA ARG A 109 -6.38 -41.33 -19.31
C ARG A 109 -5.39 -42.02 -20.24
N ASP A 110 -5.84 -43.02 -20.99
CA ASP A 110 -5.12 -43.55 -22.15
C ASP A 110 -5.35 -42.61 -23.34
N VAL A 111 -4.28 -42.06 -23.91
CA VAL A 111 -4.36 -41.12 -25.06
C VAL A 111 -4.02 -41.78 -26.39
N THR A 112 -3.63 -43.06 -26.37
CA THR A 112 -3.20 -43.81 -27.56
C THR A 112 -4.32 -44.71 -28.08
N ASN A 113 -5.11 -45.31 -27.19
CA ASN A 113 -6.18 -46.24 -27.55
C ASN A 113 -7.55 -45.57 -27.48
N SER A 114 -8.07 -45.11 -28.62
CA SER A 114 -9.41 -44.51 -28.74
C SER A 114 -10.57 -45.47 -28.44
N ALA A 115 -10.31 -46.78 -28.37
CA ALA A 115 -11.26 -47.79 -27.94
C ALA A 115 -11.43 -47.86 -26.41
N VAL A 116 -10.48 -47.30 -25.65
CA VAL A 116 -10.59 -47.17 -24.18
C VAL A 116 -11.24 -45.82 -23.88
N VAL A 117 -12.52 -45.86 -23.57
CA VAL A 117 -13.33 -44.64 -23.36
C VAL A 117 -13.35 -44.22 -21.88
N ASP A 118 -13.09 -45.15 -20.97
CA ASP A 118 -13.18 -44.93 -19.53
C ASP A 118 -11.82 -44.51 -18.94
N ASP A 119 -11.81 -43.39 -18.24
CA ASP A 119 -10.68 -42.96 -17.42
C ASP A 119 -10.63 -43.74 -16.10
N ALA A 120 -9.42 -43.99 -15.59
CA ALA A 120 -9.24 -44.50 -14.24
C ALA A 120 -9.23 -43.35 -13.22
N VAL A 121 -9.93 -43.52 -12.10
CA VAL A 121 -9.97 -42.53 -11.02
C VAL A 121 -9.45 -43.16 -9.74
N SER A 122 -8.59 -42.44 -9.00
CA SER A 122 -8.05 -42.92 -7.72
C SER A 122 -9.10 -42.89 -6.61
N ALA A 123 -8.83 -43.62 -5.52
CA ALA A 123 -9.49 -43.36 -4.25
C ALA A 123 -9.23 -41.89 -3.81
N PRO A 124 -10.14 -41.26 -3.04
CA PRO A 124 -9.92 -39.93 -2.50
C PRO A 124 -8.76 -39.93 -1.52
N PHE A 125 -7.91 -38.90 -1.59
CA PHE A 125 -6.74 -38.73 -0.72
C PHE A 125 -6.49 -37.24 -0.43
N SER A 126 -5.75 -36.96 0.63
CA SER A 126 -5.39 -35.60 1.05
C SER A 126 -3.89 -35.36 0.95
N VAL A 127 -3.50 -34.12 0.65
CA VAL A 127 -2.10 -33.70 0.60
C VAL A 127 -1.92 -32.44 1.43
N LEU A 128 -0.96 -32.46 2.35
CA LEU A 128 -0.53 -31.28 3.09
C LEU A 128 1.00 -31.30 3.23
N GLY A 129 1.69 -30.70 2.27
CA GLY A 129 3.14 -30.63 2.27
C GLY A 129 3.73 -29.56 3.21
N PRO A 130 5.06 -29.50 3.34
CA PRO A 130 5.72 -28.60 4.27
C PRO A 130 5.51 -27.11 3.92
N PRO A 131 5.41 -26.21 4.93
CA PRO A 131 5.45 -24.78 4.69
C PRO A 131 6.87 -24.33 4.32
N THR A 132 7.03 -23.11 3.83
CA THR A 132 8.33 -22.47 3.57
C THR A 132 8.69 -21.51 4.70
N VAL A 133 9.99 -21.28 4.91
CA VAL A 133 10.55 -20.29 5.84
C VAL A 133 11.51 -19.38 5.07
N GLN A 134 11.39 -18.07 5.24
CA GLN A 134 12.34 -17.10 4.69
C GLN A 134 13.59 -17.03 5.58
N GLY A 135 14.77 -17.06 4.96
CA GLY A 135 16.06 -16.99 5.64
C GLY A 135 16.65 -15.60 5.73
N GLY A 136 17.79 -15.49 6.40
CA GLY A 136 18.56 -14.25 6.51
C GLY A 136 18.42 -13.53 7.86
N PRO A 137 18.68 -12.22 7.91
CA PRO A 137 18.53 -11.43 9.14
C PRO A 137 17.07 -11.38 9.59
N ALA A 138 16.79 -11.87 10.79
CA ALA A 138 15.48 -11.77 11.42
C ALA A 138 15.47 -10.55 12.36
N VAL A 139 15.21 -9.37 11.78
CA VAL A 139 15.07 -8.10 12.50
C VAL A 139 14.05 -8.25 13.64
N GLY A 140 14.48 -8.00 14.87
CA GLY A 140 13.66 -8.18 16.08
C GLY A 140 13.21 -9.63 16.36
N GLY A 141 13.78 -10.62 15.68
CA GLY A 141 13.35 -12.03 15.74
C GLY A 141 12.09 -12.33 14.92
N LYS A 142 11.74 -11.49 13.95
CA LYS A 142 10.61 -11.75 13.04
C LYS A 142 10.99 -12.75 11.95
N LEU A 143 10.17 -13.79 11.79
CA LEU A 143 10.22 -14.74 10.69
C LEU A 143 8.96 -14.66 9.84
N ALA A 144 9.10 -15.05 8.58
CA ALA A 144 7.99 -15.12 7.65
C ALA A 144 8.16 -16.30 6.67
N GLY A 145 7.08 -16.64 5.97
CA GLY A 145 7.09 -17.71 4.98
C GLY A 145 5.72 -17.92 4.35
N THR A 146 5.57 -19.04 3.64
CA THR A 146 4.30 -19.47 3.06
C THR A 146 3.85 -20.83 3.60
N ALA A 147 2.56 -21.06 3.62
CA ALA A 147 1.90 -22.26 4.13
C ALA A 147 0.52 -22.40 3.45
N PHE A 148 -0.20 -23.48 3.74
CA PHE A 148 -1.57 -23.64 3.30
C PHE A 148 -2.47 -22.56 3.95
N PRO A 149 -3.37 -21.89 3.21
CA PRO A 149 -4.22 -20.83 3.77
C PRO A 149 -4.98 -21.27 5.03
N GLY A 150 -4.91 -20.45 6.08
CA GLY A 150 -5.52 -20.76 7.38
C GLY A 150 -4.80 -21.83 8.21
N ALA A 151 -3.72 -22.45 7.71
CA ALA A 151 -2.98 -23.47 8.45
C ALA A 151 -2.21 -22.86 9.63
N ARG A 152 -2.11 -23.64 10.70
CA ARG A 152 -1.22 -23.36 11.82
C ARG A 152 0.18 -23.83 11.44
N VAL A 153 1.13 -22.91 11.40
CA VAL A 153 2.56 -23.16 11.18
C VAL A 153 3.25 -23.22 12.53
N THR A 154 4.00 -24.29 12.78
CA THR A 154 4.87 -24.45 13.95
C THR A 154 6.32 -24.41 13.52
N VAL A 155 7.03 -23.40 14.01
CA VAL A 155 8.46 -23.13 13.79
C VAL A 155 9.27 -23.77 14.92
N GLY A 156 10.36 -24.44 14.56
CA GLY A 156 11.35 -25.02 15.48
C GLY A 156 12.77 -24.85 14.94
N GLY A 157 13.78 -25.26 15.71
CA GLY A 157 15.19 -25.10 15.28
C GLY A 157 16.21 -24.97 16.41
N GLY A 158 16.07 -25.79 17.46
CA GLY A 158 16.99 -25.79 18.62
C GLY A 158 16.55 -24.96 19.83
N ALA A 159 15.41 -24.27 19.74
CA ALA A 159 14.77 -23.53 20.83
C ALA A 159 13.27 -23.89 20.93
N ALA A 160 12.58 -23.30 21.92
CA ALA A 160 11.16 -23.59 22.14
C ALA A 160 10.33 -23.27 20.88
N PRO A 161 9.43 -24.19 20.46
CA PRO A 161 8.68 -24.01 19.23
C PRO A 161 7.70 -22.84 19.34
N VAL A 162 7.52 -22.13 18.23
CA VAL A 162 6.63 -20.97 18.12
C VAL A 162 5.59 -21.29 17.06
N SER A 163 4.33 -20.94 17.31
CA SER A 163 3.26 -21.14 16.32
C SER A 163 2.70 -19.82 15.81
N ALA A 164 2.38 -19.80 14.52
CA ALA A 164 1.70 -18.72 13.83
C ALA A 164 0.61 -19.31 12.92
N THR A 165 -0.31 -18.49 12.45
CA THR A 165 -1.34 -18.91 11.49
C THR A 165 -1.09 -18.21 10.16
N ALA A 166 -1.24 -18.95 9.07
CA ALA A 166 -1.18 -18.40 7.73
C ALA A 166 -2.49 -17.68 7.39
N ASP A 167 -2.39 -16.54 6.71
CA ASP A 167 -3.55 -15.79 6.22
C ASP A 167 -4.22 -16.46 5.02
N GLY A 168 -5.25 -15.82 4.46
CA GLY A 168 -6.01 -16.35 3.31
C GLY A 168 -5.19 -16.48 2.02
N THR A 169 -4.03 -15.83 1.94
CA THR A 169 -3.08 -15.96 0.81
C THR A 169 -2.04 -17.06 1.05
N GLY A 170 -1.99 -17.62 2.26
CA GLY A 170 -0.99 -18.58 2.69
C GLY A 170 0.28 -17.93 3.21
N ALA A 171 0.37 -16.60 3.33
CA ALA A 171 1.50 -15.95 3.98
C ALA A 171 1.39 -16.07 5.51
N TRP A 172 2.51 -16.28 6.19
CA TRP A 172 2.54 -16.31 7.65
C TRP A 172 3.73 -15.50 8.18
N SER A 173 3.60 -14.99 9.41
CA SER A 173 4.72 -14.40 10.15
C SER A 173 4.66 -14.77 11.62
N ALA A 174 5.84 -14.93 12.23
CA ALA A 174 6.00 -15.27 13.63
C ALA A 174 7.05 -14.38 14.28
N LEU A 175 6.80 -13.95 15.51
CA LEU A 175 7.79 -13.27 16.33
C LEU A 175 8.43 -14.27 17.29
N LEU A 176 9.74 -14.47 17.18
CA LEU A 176 10.50 -15.35 18.06
C LEU A 176 10.77 -14.66 19.41
N PRO A 177 10.29 -15.20 20.54
CA PRO A 177 10.49 -14.59 21.86
C PRO A 177 11.97 -14.52 22.25
N SER A 178 12.43 -13.39 22.79
CA SER A 178 13.84 -13.20 23.19
C SER A 178 14.28 -14.11 24.34
N SER A 179 13.34 -14.57 25.18
CA SER A 179 13.63 -15.47 26.31
C SER A 179 14.04 -16.88 25.87
N THR A 180 13.60 -17.32 24.68
CA THR A 180 13.86 -18.66 24.16
C THR A 180 14.72 -18.65 22.89
N TRP A 181 14.68 -17.55 22.14
CA TRP A 181 15.47 -17.33 20.93
C TRP A 181 16.31 -16.07 21.09
N PRO A 182 17.35 -16.03 21.95
CA PRO A 182 18.22 -14.85 22.13
C PRO A 182 19.04 -14.51 20.87
N THR A 183 19.86 -13.45 20.92
CA THR A 183 20.83 -13.12 19.86
C THR A 183 21.65 -14.35 19.49
N GLY A 184 21.75 -14.66 18.20
CA GLY A 184 22.41 -15.87 17.73
C GLY A 184 22.04 -16.28 16.31
N ARG A 185 22.69 -17.35 15.85
CA ARG A 185 22.48 -17.97 14.55
C ARG A 185 21.76 -19.31 14.72
N TYR A 186 20.65 -19.47 14.03
CA TYR A 186 19.77 -20.64 14.15
C TYR A 186 19.53 -21.30 12.80
N THR A 187 19.36 -22.63 12.81
CA THR A 187 18.83 -23.38 11.66
C THR A 187 17.37 -23.70 11.94
N VAL A 188 16.49 -22.92 11.31
CA VAL A 188 15.05 -22.94 11.55
C VAL A 188 14.35 -23.86 10.56
N THR A 189 13.38 -24.60 11.04
CA THR A 189 12.48 -25.46 10.27
C THR A 189 11.03 -25.18 10.64
N ALA A 190 10.08 -25.45 9.75
CA ALA A 190 8.66 -25.31 10.03
C ALA A 190 7.85 -26.53 9.57
N SER A 191 6.73 -26.77 10.23
CA SER A 191 5.71 -27.77 9.86
C SER A 191 4.33 -27.13 9.98
N GLN A 192 3.32 -27.67 9.32
CA GLN A 192 1.96 -27.11 9.40
C GLN A 192 0.88 -28.15 9.68
N SER A 193 -0.25 -27.68 10.20
CA SER A 193 -1.49 -28.44 10.39
C SER A 193 -2.68 -27.59 9.95
N SER A 194 -3.71 -28.18 9.33
CA SER A 194 -4.87 -27.46 8.82
C SER A 194 -6.17 -28.21 9.11
N ASP A 195 -7.16 -27.53 9.68
CA ASP A 195 -8.50 -28.10 9.89
C ASP A 195 -9.23 -28.37 8.57
N SER A 196 -8.83 -27.70 7.48
CA SER A 196 -9.36 -27.93 6.13
C SER A 196 -8.75 -29.15 5.44
N VAL A 197 -7.70 -29.76 6.03
CA VAL A 197 -7.07 -31.01 5.53
C VAL A 197 -6.88 -31.98 6.69
N PRO A 198 -7.97 -32.44 7.34
CA PRO A 198 -7.90 -33.15 8.62
C PRO A 198 -7.30 -34.56 8.50
N ALA A 199 -7.34 -35.17 7.31
CA ALA A 199 -6.77 -36.49 7.04
C ALA A 199 -5.24 -36.51 7.10
N VAL A 200 -4.58 -35.34 7.00
CA VAL A 200 -3.14 -35.18 7.22
C VAL A 200 -2.93 -34.29 8.46
N PRO A 201 -2.83 -34.87 9.67
CA PRO A 201 -2.79 -34.10 10.92
C PRO A 201 -1.62 -33.12 11.01
N ARG A 202 -0.50 -33.43 10.34
CA ARG A 202 0.69 -32.59 10.28
C ARG A 202 1.48 -32.87 9.01
N SER A 203 2.01 -31.82 8.40
CA SER A 203 2.93 -31.93 7.26
C SER A 203 4.30 -32.47 7.68
N ALA A 204 5.10 -32.87 6.70
CA ALA A 204 6.53 -33.01 6.85
C ALA A 204 7.16 -31.66 7.28
N THR A 205 8.41 -31.74 7.76
CA THR A 205 9.18 -30.56 8.14
C THR A 205 9.82 -29.93 6.91
N SER A 206 9.83 -28.60 6.85
CA SER A 206 10.50 -27.84 5.79
C SER A 206 12.00 -28.12 5.75
N THR A 207 12.64 -27.75 4.66
CA THR A 207 14.10 -27.65 4.64
C THR A 207 14.56 -26.65 5.71
N GLY A 208 15.73 -26.93 6.31
CA GLY A 208 16.33 -26.07 7.32
C GLY A 208 16.90 -24.81 6.70
N VAL A 209 16.54 -23.64 7.25
CA VAL A 209 16.96 -22.34 6.76
C VAL A 209 17.74 -21.61 7.84
N VAL A 210 18.87 -20.99 7.47
CA VAL A 210 19.72 -20.25 8.41
C VAL A 210 19.14 -18.86 8.65
N VAL A 211 18.99 -18.51 9.92
CA VAL A 211 18.48 -17.23 10.40
C VAL A 211 19.46 -16.65 11.39
N THR A 212 19.75 -15.35 11.27
CA THR A 212 20.55 -14.61 12.24
C THR A 212 19.63 -13.64 12.97
N ILE A 213 19.59 -13.75 14.30
CA ILE A 213 18.84 -12.83 15.14
C ILE A 213 19.83 -11.98 15.90
N ASP A 214 19.68 -10.66 15.78
CA ASP A 214 20.47 -9.69 16.51
C ASP A 214 19.53 -8.77 17.30
N ARG A 215 19.69 -8.75 18.62
CA ARG A 215 18.95 -7.88 19.55
C ARG A 215 19.89 -7.06 20.42
N ASP A 216 21.16 -7.04 20.10
CA ASP A 216 22.17 -6.37 20.90
C ASP A 216 22.26 -4.93 20.40
N ALA A 217 21.81 -3.99 21.24
CA ALA A 217 21.87 -2.58 20.86
C ALA A 217 23.32 -2.11 20.70
N PRO A 218 23.61 -1.28 19.69
CA PRO A 218 24.94 -0.73 19.51
C PRO A 218 25.31 0.16 20.70
N ALA A 219 26.61 0.27 21.01
CA ALA A 219 27.08 1.18 22.05
C ALA A 219 26.76 2.65 21.73
N ALA A 220 26.85 3.56 22.70
CA ALA A 220 26.70 4.99 22.41
C ALA A 220 27.79 5.46 21.42
N PRO A 221 27.45 6.20 20.36
CA PRO A 221 28.45 6.75 19.45
C PRO A 221 29.25 7.86 20.16
N VAL A 222 30.46 8.13 19.69
CA VAL A 222 31.30 9.23 20.20
C VAL A 222 31.24 10.39 19.22
N VAL A 223 31.00 11.61 19.71
CA VAL A 223 31.12 12.83 18.89
C VAL A 223 32.53 13.40 19.05
N THR A 224 33.27 13.51 17.95
CA THR A 224 34.64 14.09 17.91
C THR A 224 34.69 15.49 17.34
N ALA A 225 33.71 15.87 16.52
CA ALA A 225 33.52 17.25 16.07
C ALA A 225 32.03 17.62 16.05
N PRO A 226 31.66 18.85 16.47
CA PRO A 226 32.52 19.84 17.14
C PRO A 226 33.09 19.32 18.47
N ARG A 227 34.10 19.99 19.03
CA ARG A 227 34.68 19.66 20.34
C ARG A 227 33.89 20.32 21.47
N ALA A 228 33.96 19.75 22.67
CA ALA A 228 33.38 20.38 23.85
C ALA A 228 33.99 21.78 24.10
N GLY A 229 33.13 22.77 24.28
CA GLY A 229 33.47 24.18 24.45
C GLY A 229 33.81 24.92 23.16
N GLU A 230 33.70 24.28 21.99
CA GLU A 230 34.09 24.90 20.71
C GLU A 230 33.18 26.08 20.35
N ARG A 231 33.80 27.17 19.89
CA ARG A 231 33.10 28.32 19.32
C ARG A 231 33.05 28.18 17.81
N VAL A 232 31.88 27.82 17.29
CA VAL A 232 31.67 27.55 15.87
C VAL A 232 31.25 28.83 15.16
N THR A 233 32.08 29.31 14.23
CA THR A 233 31.85 30.57 13.48
C THR A 233 31.44 30.37 12.02
N THR A 234 31.37 29.12 11.58
CA THR A 234 31.08 28.73 10.19
C THR A 234 29.90 27.77 10.18
N GLN A 235 28.97 28.00 9.26
CA GLN A 235 27.81 27.14 9.02
C GLN A 235 27.74 26.79 7.53
N PRO A 236 27.26 25.59 7.15
CA PRO A 236 26.73 24.52 8.01
C PRO A 236 27.81 23.81 8.85
N ILE A 237 27.42 23.27 10.01
CA ILE A 237 28.34 22.63 10.96
C ILE A 237 28.60 21.19 10.51
N ILE A 238 29.88 20.79 10.50
CA ILE A 238 30.28 19.40 10.25
C ILE A 238 30.34 18.65 11.58
N PHE A 239 29.52 17.61 11.71
CA PHE A 239 29.56 16.66 12.80
C PHE A 239 30.35 15.44 12.37
N SER A 240 31.19 14.92 13.27
CA SER A 240 31.91 13.67 13.03
C SER A 240 32.15 12.94 14.33
N GLY A 241 32.44 11.66 14.22
CA GLY A 241 32.62 10.80 15.37
C GLY A 241 32.95 9.36 15.02
N SER A 242 32.88 8.51 16.05
CA SER A 242 32.96 7.06 15.90
C SER A 242 31.64 6.38 16.27
N GLY A 243 31.42 5.20 15.70
CA GLY A 243 30.21 4.41 15.91
C GLY A 243 30.43 2.95 15.53
N GLU A 244 29.38 2.16 15.54
CA GLU A 244 29.42 0.77 15.11
C GLU A 244 29.32 0.67 13.59
N ASP A 245 30.18 -0.13 12.95
CA ASP A 245 30.22 -0.23 11.49
C ASP A 245 28.90 -0.69 10.88
N GLY A 246 28.44 0.02 9.84
CA GLY A 246 27.15 -0.24 9.21
C GLY A 246 25.95 0.33 9.98
N ALA A 247 26.13 0.81 11.21
CA ALA A 247 25.09 1.52 11.95
C ALA A 247 24.83 2.92 11.34
N THR A 248 23.63 3.43 11.58
CA THR A 248 23.21 4.77 11.20
C THR A 248 23.23 5.66 12.42
N VAL A 249 24.06 6.71 12.39
CA VAL A 249 24.18 7.73 13.44
C VAL A 249 23.35 8.95 13.07
N THR A 250 22.56 9.45 14.02
CA THR A 250 21.87 10.74 13.94
C THR A 250 22.50 11.70 14.95
N ALA A 251 22.95 12.85 14.47
CA ALA A 251 23.44 13.95 15.30
C ALA A 251 22.29 14.89 15.67
N TYR A 252 22.29 15.36 16.92
CA TYR A 252 21.29 16.23 17.52
C TYR A 252 21.93 17.49 18.07
N VAL A 253 21.25 18.63 17.94
CA VAL A 253 21.55 19.88 18.63
C VAL A 253 20.31 20.29 19.42
N ASP A 254 20.44 20.45 20.74
CA ASP A 254 19.33 20.72 21.67
C ASP A 254 18.14 19.77 21.45
N SER A 255 18.44 18.47 21.32
CA SER A 255 17.50 17.38 21.04
C SER A 255 16.80 17.44 19.68
N THR A 256 17.22 18.35 18.79
CA THR A 256 16.73 18.44 17.40
C THR A 256 17.69 17.70 16.47
N PRO A 257 17.23 16.74 15.66
CA PRO A 257 18.11 16.06 14.70
C PRO A 257 18.58 17.07 13.64
N VAL A 258 19.90 17.13 13.43
CA VAL A 258 20.52 18.08 12.50
C VAL A 258 21.15 17.42 11.28
N CYS A 259 21.60 16.16 11.41
CA CYS A 259 22.10 15.36 10.31
C CYS A 259 22.17 13.87 10.65
N GLN A 260 22.33 13.04 9.63
CA GLN A 260 22.45 11.59 9.75
C GLN A 260 23.60 11.09 8.86
N ALA A 261 24.29 10.04 9.28
CA ALA A 261 25.33 9.36 8.49
C ALA A 261 25.42 7.88 8.84
N THR A 262 25.79 7.06 7.86
CA THR A 262 26.19 5.67 8.11
C THR A 262 27.65 5.64 8.56
N VAL A 263 27.95 4.79 9.55
CA VAL A 263 29.31 4.54 10.01
C VAL A 263 30.03 3.63 9.03
N SER A 264 31.24 4.01 8.63
CA SER A 264 32.11 3.24 7.75
C SER A 264 33.55 3.29 8.26
N GLY A 265 34.15 2.13 8.50
CA GLY A 265 35.50 2.02 9.06
C GLY A 265 35.59 2.55 10.50
N GLY A 266 34.51 2.42 11.27
CA GLY A 266 34.35 2.88 12.65
C GLY A 266 34.09 4.37 12.79
N ALA A 267 34.01 5.12 11.68
CA ALA A 267 33.86 6.56 11.67
C ALA A 267 32.60 7.02 10.93
N TRP A 268 32.02 8.13 11.38
CA TRP A 268 30.90 8.79 10.71
C TRP A 268 31.16 10.28 10.57
N ARG A 269 30.55 10.88 9.54
CA ARG A 269 30.62 12.32 9.28
C ARG A 269 29.34 12.78 8.59
N CYS A 270 28.72 13.84 9.10
CA CYS A 270 27.60 14.50 8.45
C CYS A 270 27.67 16.01 8.60
N THR A 271 26.90 16.73 7.78
CA THR A 271 26.84 18.19 7.79
C THR A 271 25.42 18.60 8.19
N SER A 272 25.26 19.59 9.08
CA SER A 272 23.94 20.10 9.46
C SER A 272 23.12 20.47 8.24
N SER A 273 21.81 20.18 8.25
CA SER A 273 20.88 20.67 7.24
C SER A 273 20.98 22.19 7.05
N ASP A 274 20.55 22.71 5.88
CA ASP A 274 20.71 24.11 5.44
C ASP A 274 20.07 25.19 6.35
N ALA A 275 19.35 24.81 7.40
CA ALA A 275 18.86 25.74 8.41
C ALA A 275 20.00 26.21 9.31
N ALA A 276 20.31 27.51 9.25
CA ALA A 276 21.32 28.11 10.12
C ALA A 276 20.94 27.92 11.60
N LEU A 277 21.86 27.37 12.38
CA LEU A 277 21.74 27.26 13.83
C LEU A 277 21.80 28.67 14.44
N PRO A 278 20.88 29.01 15.37
CA PRO A 278 20.90 30.30 16.05
C PRO A 278 22.25 30.58 16.73
N GLU A 279 22.60 31.84 16.93
CA GLU A 279 23.74 32.18 17.77
C GLU A 279 23.43 31.88 19.25
N GLY A 280 24.40 31.36 19.98
CA GLY A 280 24.25 31.02 21.39
C GLY A 280 24.90 29.70 21.78
N GLY A 281 24.69 29.31 23.04
CA GLY A 281 25.13 28.02 23.55
C GLY A 281 24.17 26.89 23.15
N HIS A 282 24.72 25.77 22.71
CA HIS A 282 23.97 24.58 22.30
C HIS A 282 24.58 23.30 22.86
N VAL A 283 23.79 22.25 22.98
CA VAL A 283 24.25 20.90 23.36
C VAL A 283 24.16 19.97 22.16
N VAL A 284 25.28 19.35 21.80
CA VAL A 284 25.37 18.35 20.73
C VAL A 284 25.37 16.94 21.32
N GLN A 285 24.57 16.05 20.74
CA GLN A 285 24.54 14.62 21.04
C GLN A 285 24.46 13.81 19.76
N ALA A 286 24.79 12.51 19.81
CA ALA A 286 24.55 11.58 18.72
C ALA A 286 23.93 10.29 19.26
N ALA A 287 23.08 9.63 18.48
CA ALA A 287 22.56 8.29 18.76
C ALA A 287 22.69 7.42 17.52
N GLN A 288 22.81 6.11 17.67
CA GLN A 288 22.97 5.21 16.52
C GLN A 288 22.02 4.02 16.56
N ILE A 289 21.66 3.54 15.37
CA ILE A 289 20.80 2.38 15.12
C ILE A 289 21.57 1.40 14.24
N ASP A 290 21.69 0.15 14.63
CA ASP A 290 22.41 -0.88 13.86
C ASP A 290 21.60 -1.37 12.63
N ALA A 291 22.17 -2.31 11.87
CA ALA A 291 21.51 -2.92 10.71
C ALA A 291 20.32 -3.82 11.08
N ALA A 292 20.26 -4.30 12.33
CA ALA A 292 19.15 -5.07 12.89
C ALA A 292 18.08 -4.18 13.56
N VAL A 293 18.20 -2.85 13.40
CA VAL A 293 17.27 -1.84 13.92
C VAL A 293 17.27 -1.77 15.47
N ASN A 294 18.32 -2.23 16.14
CA ASN A 294 18.47 -2.01 17.57
C ASN A 294 18.98 -0.59 17.83
N VAL A 295 18.37 0.10 18.79
CA VAL A 295 18.68 1.51 19.10
C VAL A 295 19.62 1.57 20.29
N GLY A 296 20.80 2.16 20.09
CA GLY A 296 21.78 2.38 21.14
C GLY A 296 21.45 3.58 22.04
N PRO A 297 22.07 3.66 23.23
CA PRO A 297 21.98 4.85 24.07
C PRO A 297 22.59 6.08 23.37
N PRO A 298 22.13 7.31 23.68
CA PRO A 298 22.74 8.52 23.14
C PRO A 298 24.14 8.75 23.73
N SER A 299 24.98 9.47 22.99
CA SER A 299 26.27 9.95 23.44
C SER A 299 26.13 10.92 24.62
N ALA A 300 27.23 11.10 25.36
CA ALA A 300 27.37 12.25 26.24
C ALA A 300 27.14 13.55 25.46
N GLY A 301 26.45 14.51 26.08
CA GLY A 301 26.22 15.83 25.48
C GLY A 301 27.48 16.70 25.57
N ILE A 302 27.83 17.36 24.48
CA ILE A 302 28.93 18.33 24.45
C ILE A 302 28.37 19.73 24.20
N SER A 303 28.80 20.70 25.00
CA SER A 303 28.38 22.10 24.84
C SER A 303 29.22 22.79 23.76
N ILE A 304 28.59 23.55 22.87
CA ILE A 304 29.23 24.38 21.84
C ILE A 304 28.65 25.79 21.90
N THR A 305 29.33 26.77 21.31
CA THR A 305 28.80 28.14 21.13
C THR A 305 28.82 28.50 19.65
N VAL A 306 27.65 28.76 19.06
CA VAL A 306 27.53 29.24 17.67
C VAL A 306 27.61 30.77 17.66
N ALA A 307 28.43 31.35 16.79
CA ALA A 307 28.61 32.79 16.65
C ALA A 307 28.70 33.20 15.17
N SER A 308 28.20 34.37 14.79
CA SER A 308 28.46 34.94 13.45
C SER A 308 29.81 35.65 13.42
N THR A 309 30.51 35.51 12.30
CA THR A 309 31.69 36.33 12.02
C THR A 309 31.20 37.70 11.56
N ALA A 310 31.35 38.74 12.39
CA ALA A 310 31.04 40.09 11.98
C ALA A 310 31.92 40.48 10.78
N ALA A 311 31.31 40.82 9.64
CA ALA A 311 32.02 41.37 8.50
C ALA A 311 32.70 42.67 8.93
N ALA A 312 34.04 42.72 8.85
CA ALA A 312 34.81 43.92 9.10
C ALA A 312 34.29 45.05 8.20
N THR A 313 33.81 46.13 8.80
CA THR A 313 33.32 47.31 8.09
C THR A 313 34.50 47.98 7.40
N ALA A 314 34.50 48.03 6.07
CA ALA A 314 35.47 48.83 5.30
C ALA A 314 35.25 50.34 5.60
N PRO A 315 36.32 51.15 5.73
CA PRO A 315 36.19 52.59 5.99
C PRO A 315 35.66 53.33 4.74
N PRO A 316 34.97 54.48 4.89
CA PRO A 316 34.34 55.16 3.77
C PRO A 316 35.38 55.86 2.88
N SER A 317 35.35 55.58 1.57
CA SER A 317 36.08 56.35 0.55
C SER A 317 35.43 57.72 0.34
N ALA A 318 36.25 58.77 0.40
CA ALA A 318 35.89 60.13 0.01
C ALA A 318 35.91 60.31 -1.53
N SER A 319 35.01 61.15 -2.01
CA SER A 319 34.77 61.54 -3.39
C SER A 319 35.54 62.82 -3.78
N ALA A 320 36.13 62.87 -4.98
CA ALA A 320 36.09 63.99 -5.95
C ALA A 320 37.02 63.78 -7.18
N ALA A 321 36.50 64.09 -8.38
CA ALA A 321 37.20 64.23 -9.69
C ALA A 321 37.64 65.71 -9.93
N PRO A 322 38.19 66.22 -11.09
CA PRO A 322 38.61 65.63 -12.39
C PRO A 322 39.99 66.14 -12.98
N THR A 323 40.32 65.67 -14.21
CA THR A 323 41.46 65.82 -15.19
C THR A 323 41.93 67.26 -15.58
N PRO A 324 43.12 67.56 -16.23
CA PRO A 324 43.64 67.09 -17.56
C PRO A 324 45.20 66.86 -17.73
N GLY A 325 45.62 66.22 -18.86
CA GLY A 325 47.00 65.75 -19.24
C GLY A 325 47.99 66.80 -19.79
N PRO A 326 49.00 66.51 -20.68
CA PRO A 326 49.36 65.29 -21.46
C PRO A 326 50.88 64.91 -21.52
N GLY A 327 51.24 63.79 -22.20
CA GLY A 327 52.47 63.69 -23.02
C GLY A 327 53.35 62.41 -22.96
N ALA A 328 53.30 61.61 -24.04
CA ALA A 328 54.39 60.87 -24.75
C ALA A 328 55.26 59.84 -23.98
N THR A 329 55.65 58.65 -24.47
CA THR A 329 55.73 58.03 -25.82
C THR A 329 56.18 56.57 -25.65
N GLY A 330 55.77 55.67 -26.55
CA GLY A 330 56.56 54.45 -26.87
C GLY A 330 55.78 53.13 -26.94
N ASP A 331 55.19 52.89 -28.11
CA ASP A 331 54.84 51.57 -28.68
C ASP A 331 55.56 51.53 -30.07
N PRO A 332 55.60 50.45 -30.90
CA PRO A 332 54.85 49.19 -30.86
C PRO A 332 55.59 47.91 -31.34
N ALA A 333 54.98 46.74 -31.14
CA ALA A 333 54.81 45.73 -32.21
C ALA A 333 53.80 44.65 -31.81
N VAL A 334 52.91 44.35 -32.76
CA VAL A 334 51.60 43.67 -32.76
C VAL A 334 51.65 42.65 -33.93
N PRO A 335 50.67 41.76 -34.26
CA PRO A 335 49.74 40.87 -33.54
C PRO A 335 49.73 39.40 -34.08
N ALA A 336 48.89 38.54 -33.48
CA ALA A 336 47.77 37.80 -34.11
C ALA A 336 47.68 36.27 -33.84
N GLU A 337 46.42 35.82 -33.87
CA GLU A 337 45.73 34.66 -33.29
C GLU A 337 45.56 33.47 -34.31
N PRO A 338 44.66 32.47 -34.10
CA PRO A 338 44.81 31.10 -33.57
C PRO A 338 44.80 30.00 -34.69
N PRO A 339 44.61 28.66 -34.42
CA PRO A 339 43.28 28.07 -34.18
C PRO A 339 43.23 26.76 -33.33
N VAL A 340 41.99 26.31 -33.12
CA VAL A 340 41.48 25.03 -32.56
C VAL A 340 41.97 23.78 -33.30
N GLY A 341 42.10 22.65 -32.58
CA GLY A 341 42.29 21.33 -33.19
C GLY A 341 42.10 20.17 -32.21
N ALA A 342 41.04 19.39 -32.43
CA ALA A 342 40.80 18.09 -31.83
C ALA A 342 41.80 17.04 -32.36
N SER A 343 42.15 16.03 -31.55
CA SER A 343 42.41 14.68 -32.05
C SER A 343 42.50 13.69 -30.88
N ALA A 344 41.53 12.78 -30.83
CA ALA A 344 41.78 11.43 -30.37
C ALA A 344 42.43 10.65 -31.50
N ALA A 345 43.40 9.78 -31.18
CA ALA A 345 43.82 8.73 -32.10
C ALA A 345 44.24 7.45 -31.34
N PRO A 346 44.09 6.28 -32.00
CA PRO A 346 44.00 4.94 -31.41
C PRO A 346 45.18 4.05 -31.84
N VAL A 347 45.22 2.77 -31.40
CA VAL A 347 46.01 1.71 -32.05
C VAL A 347 45.26 0.36 -31.97
N PRO A 348 45.36 -0.53 -33.00
CA PRO A 348 44.33 -1.45 -33.49
C PRO A 348 44.60 -2.94 -33.18
N GLY A 349 43.64 -3.84 -33.38
CA GLY A 349 43.40 -4.67 -34.59
C GLY A 349 43.56 -6.15 -34.18
N ASP A 350 42.94 -7.22 -34.70
CA ASP A 350 42.05 -7.56 -35.82
C ASP A 350 41.24 -8.78 -35.30
N GLY A 351 40.00 -9.12 -35.69
CA GLY A 351 39.40 -9.15 -37.02
C GLY A 351 39.18 -10.61 -37.45
N SER A 352 37.94 -11.12 -37.38
CA SER A 352 37.27 -12.00 -38.38
C SER A 352 36.03 -12.68 -37.79
N GLY A 353 34.94 -12.66 -38.56
CA GLY A 353 33.58 -12.97 -38.12
C GLY A 353 33.06 -14.36 -38.46
N GLY A 354 31.84 -14.62 -38.02
CA GLY A 354 31.00 -15.77 -38.37
C GLY A 354 29.64 -15.69 -37.66
N THR A 355 28.57 -15.89 -38.42
CA THR A 355 27.13 -15.72 -38.11
C THR A 355 26.52 -16.94 -37.34
N PRO A 356 25.22 -16.95 -36.96
CA PRO A 356 24.73 -17.40 -35.67
C PRO A 356 24.25 -18.86 -35.63
N GLY A 357 24.25 -19.46 -34.43
CA GLY A 357 23.72 -20.79 -34.16
C GLY A 357 23.38 -20.99 -32.69
N ASP A 358 22.27 -21.69 -32.49
CA ASP A 358 21.54 -22.00 -31.25
C ASP A 358 22.28 -22.88 -30.22
N GLU A 359 21.64 -22.98 -29.04
CA GLU A 359 21.73 -24.01 -27.99
C GLU A 359 22.84 -23.92 -26.90
N GLY A 360 22.41 -23.42 -25.73
CA GLY A 360 22.30 -24.22 -24.49
C GLY A 360 23.57 -24.53 -23.67
N GLY A 361 23.63 -24.01 -22.43
CA GLY A 361 24.38 -24.69 -21.36
C GLY A 361 24.91 -23.84 -20.19
N GLY A 362 24.09 -23.67 -19.15
CA GLY A 362 24.56 -23.71 -17.75
C GLY A 362 25.18 -22.45 -17.10
N PRO A 363 25.21 -22.39 -15.75
CA PRO A 363 24.95 -21.17 -15.00
C PRO A 363 26.18 -20.62 -14.26
N THR A 364 26.32 -19.29 -14.18
CA THR A 364 27.07 -18.63 -13.10
C THR A 364 26.52 -17.22 -12.87
N GLY A 365 26.49 -16.84 -11.60
CA GLY A 365 25.74 -15.70 -11.11
C GLY A 365 26.25 -14.33 -11.54
N ALA A 366 25.28 -13.43 -11.63
CA ALA A 366 25.42 -12.06 -11.15
C ALA A 366 24.08 -11.70 -10.52
N THR A 367 24.04 -11.60 -9.20
CA THR A 367 22.91 -11.04 -8.46
C THR A 367 22.87 -9.56 -8.76
N THR A 368 22.20 -9.19 -9.85
CA THR A 368 21.71 -7.82 -10.02
C THR A 368 20.64 -7.59 -8.95
N PRO A 369 20.62 -6.45 -8.24
CA PRO A 369 19.47 -6.09 -7.42
C PRO A 369 18.26 -6.07 -8.36
N ALA A 370 17.27 -6.92 -8.12
CA ALA A 370 16.01 -6.81 -8.82
C ALA A 370 15.35 -5.50 -8.36
N THR A 371 15.67 -4.40 -9.04
CA THR A 371 14.87 -3.18 -8.95
C THR A 371 13.45 -3.59 -9.38
N GLY A 372 12.51 -3.62 -8.42
CA GLY A 372 11.12 -3.95 -8.69
C GLY A 372 10.63 -3.16 -9.90
N SER A 373 9.97 -3.83 -10.85
CA SER A 373 9.57 -3.17 -12.09
C SER A 373 8.56 -2.06 -11.81
N TRP A 374 8.63 -0.95 -12.55
CA TRP A 374 7.64 0.14 -12.49
C TRP A 374 6.20 -0.31 -12.81
N ALA A 375 6.02 -1.52 -13.34
CA ALA A 375 4.72 -2.14 -13.62
C ALA A 375 4.31 -3.18 -12.57
N ALA A 376 5.14 -3.44 -11.56
CA ALA A 376 4.80 -4.38 -10.49
C ALA A 376 3.59 -3.88 -9.70
N ALA A 377 2.68 -4.79 -9.42
CA ALA A 377 1.55 -4.63 -8.52
C ALA A 377 1.95 -4.06 -7.15
N THR A 378 1.18 -3.12 -6.64
CA THR A 378 1.11 -2.85 -5.18
C THR A 378 -0.14 -3.49 -4.59
N THR A 379 -0.17 -3.68 -3.28
CA THR A 379 -1.35 -4.19 -2.55
C THR A 379 -2.40 -3.10 -2.31
N PHE A 380 -2.05 -1.82 -2.47
CA PHE A 380 -2.91 -0.71 -2.13
C PHE A 380 -4.17 -0.67 -3.03
N GLY A 381 -5.34 -0.90 -2.42
CA GLY A 381 -6.62 -0.88 -3.11
C GLY A 381 -6.92 -2.12 -3.95
N ARG A 382 -6.04 -3.14 -3.98
CA ARG A 382 -6.25 -4.38 -4.76
C ARG A 382 -7.51 -5.13 -4.36
N ASP A 383 -7.84 -5.09 -3.07
CA ASP A 383 -8.94 -5.83 -2.49
C ASP A 383 -10.26 -5.03 -2.46
N LEU A 384 -10.29 -3.85 -3.09
CA LEU A 384 -11.50 -3.06 -3.21
C LEU A 384 -12.54 -3.85 -4.01
N PRO A 385 -13.73 -4.15 -3.43
CA PRO A 385 -14.77 -4.85 -4.16
C PRO A 385 -15.27 -3.99 -5.32
N THR A 386 -15.64 -4.62 -6.44
CA THR A 386 -16.38 -3.90 -7.49
C THR A 386 -17.78 -3.50 -7.00
N VAL A 387 -18.37 -2.48 -7.62
CA VAL A 387 -19.77 -2.07 -7.32
C VAL A 387 -20.73 -3.25 -7.47
N GLY A 388 -20.52 -4.10 -8.49
CA GLY A 388 -21.32 -5.31 -8.68
C GLY A 388 -21.18 -6.28 -7.51
N GLN A 389 -19.96 -6.62 -7.12
CA GLN A 389 -19.70 -7.54 -6.00
C GLN A 389 -20.28 -7.02 -4.68
N ALA A 390 -20.14 -5.73 -4.38
CA ALA A 390 -20.68 -5.12 -3.18
C ALA A 390 -22.22 -5.14 -3.11
N MET A 391 -22.89 -5.19 -4.27
CA MET A 391 -24.35 -5.25 -4.38
C MET A 391 -24.90 -6.68 -4.44
N THR A 392 -24.04 -7.70 -4.56
CA THR A 392 -24.45 -9.12 -4.56
C THR A 392 -24.49 -9.71 -3.15
N GLY A 393 -25.36 -10.71 -2.94
CA GLY A 393 -25.47 -11.42 -1.66
C GLY A 393 -26.06 -10.58 -0.52
N THR A 394 -25.59 -10.80 0.71
CA THR A 394 -26.05 -10.09 1.92
C THR A 394 -25.12 -8.94 2.35
N GLY A 395 -24.03 -8.67 1.62
CA GLY A 395 -23.05 -7.63 1.96
C GLY A 395 -23.64 -6.23 2.02
N TRP A 396 -24.56 -5.90 1.11
CA TRP A 396 -25.27 -4.61 1.11
C TRP A 396 -26.19 -4.44 2.34
N LEU A 397 -26.76 -5.53 2.89
CA LEU A 397 -27.53 -5.50 4.13
C LEU A 397 -26.64 -5.21 5.33
N LEU A 398 -25.45 -5.82 5.39
CA LEU A 398 -24.46 -5.51 6.42
C LEU A 398 -24.04 -4.04 6.33
N ALA A 399 -23.77 -3.52 5.14
CA ALA A 399 -23.42 -2.12 4.93
C ALA A 399 -24.53 -1.15 5.41
N LEU A 400 -25.80 -1.47 5.14
CA LEU A 400 -26.94 -0.71 5.66
C LEU A 400 -27.07 -0.83 7.19
N GLY A 401 -26.85 -2.03 7.74
CA GLY A 401 -26.85 -2.27 9.18
C GLY A 401 -25.77 -1.46 9.90
N LEU A 402 -24.57 -1.40 9.33
CA LEU A 402 -23.46 -0.59 9.83
C LEU A 402 -23.74 0.91 9.70
N ALA A 403 -24.40 1.34 8.63
CA ALA A 403 -24.83 2.72 8.48
C ALA A 403 -25.90 3.11 9.53
N ALA A 404 -26.85 2.22 9.83
CA ALA A 404 -27.81 2.42 10.91
C ALA A 404 -27.11 2.45 12.29
N ALA A 405 -26.17 1.53 12.54
CA ALA A 405 -25.36 1.52 13.74
C ALA A 405 -24.54 2.81 13.89
N PHE A 406 -23.97 3.35 12.82
CA PHE A 406 -23.25 4.63 12.83
C PHE A 406 -24.16 5.81 13.23
N VAL A 407 -25.41 5.84 12.77
CA VAL A 407 -26.37 6.86 13.20
C VAL A 407 -26.63 6.79 14.71
N VAL A 408 -26.79 5.57 15.25
CA VAL A 408 -27.09 5.35 16.68
C VAL A 408 -25.86 5.55 17.58
N LEU A 409 -24.69 5.07 17.16
CA LEU A 409 -23.46 5.03 17.98
C LEU A 409 -22.54 6.23 17.78
N VAL A 410 -22.65 6.96 16.65
CA VAL A 410 -21.78 8.10 16.36
C VAL A 410 -22.59 9.38 16.24
N VAL A 411 -23.59 9.44 15.35
CA VAL A 411 -24.33 10.68 15.09
C VAL A 411 -25.13 11.14 16.31
N ALA A 412 -25.93 10.27 16.92
CA ALA A 412 -26.74 10.65 18.08
C ALA A 412 -25.89 11.02 19.32
N PRO A 413 -24.88 10.23 19.75
CA PRO A 413 -24.11 10.52 20.95
C PRO A 413 -23.21 11.76 20.79
N THR A 414 -22.65 11.98 19.59
CA THR A 414 -21.86 13.21 19.33
C THR A 414 -22.73 14.46 19.38
N ARG A 415 -24.01 14.38 18.99
CA ARG A 415 -24.96 15.48 19.17
C ARG A 415 -25.29 15.74 20.63
N LEU A 416 -25.52 14.69 21.42
CA LEU A 416 -25.75 14.81 22.86
C LEU A 416 -24.54 15.42 23.57
N LEU A 417 -23.34 14.96 23.23
CA LEU A 417 -22.10 15.52 23.77
C LEU A 417 -21.92 16.99 23.36
N ALA A 418 -22.21 17.33 22.09
CA ALA A 418 -22.10 18.70 21.62
C ALA A 418 -23.07 19.64 22.34
N THR A 419 -24.32 19.22 22.61
CA THR A 419 -25.27 20.02 23.38
C THR A 419 -24.86 20.15 24.85
N ALA A 420 -24.34 19.09 25.46
CA ALA A 420 -23.82 19.11 26.83
C ALA A 420 -22.68 20.13 27.01
N LEU A 421 -21.77 20.20 26.04
CA LEU A 421 -20.57 21.03 26.11
C LEU A 421 -20.77 22.46 25.58
N THR A 422 -21.94 22.76 24.99
CA THR A 422 -22.23 24.09 24.42
C THR A 422 -22.13 25.16 25.49
N GLY A 423 -21.25 26.15 25.28
CA GLY A 423 -21.01 27.26 26.22
C GLY A 423 -20.07 26.94 27.38
N ARG A 424 -19.78 25.65 27.65
CA ARG A 424 -18.91 25.21 28.74
C ARG A 424 -17.43 25.16 28.35
N LEU A 425 -17.17 24.77 27.11
CA LEU A 425 -15.84 24.80 26.53
C LEU A 425 -15.59 26.16 25.88
N THR A 426 -15.12 27.12 26.65
CA THR A 426 -14.40 28.26 26.06
C THR A 426 -13.12 27.72 25.43
N PRO A 427 -12.81 28.01 24.15
CA PRO A 427 -11.57 27.53 23.56
C PRO A 427 -10.38 28.22 24.22
N ARG A 428 -9.86 27.62 25.29
CA ARG A 428 -8.52 27.90 25.79
C ARG A 428 -7.55 27.14 24.90
N GLY A 429 -7.22 27.73 23.75
CA GLY A 429 -6.11 27.25 22.95
C GLY A 429 -4.82 27.26 23.79
N PRO A 430 -3.91 26.30 23.60
CA PRO A 430 -2.65 26.29 24.32
C PRO A 430 -1.88 27.58 23.98
N ARG A 431 -1.66 28.41 25.01
CA ARG A 431 -0.87 29.64 24.91
C ARG A 431 0.60 29.24 25.08
N LEU A 432 1.19 28.69 24.03
CA LEU A 432 2.59 28.22 24.06
C LEU A 432 3.61 29.37 24.09
N THR A 433 3.19 30.62 23.85
CA THR A 433 3.96 31.80 24.25
C THR A 433 3.04 32.86 24.84
N GLY A 434 3.35 33.28 26.07
CA GLY A 434 2.64 34.35 26.74
C GLY A 434 2.99 35.71 26.13
N ARG A 435 2.07 36.29 25.36
CA ARG A 435 1.73 37.72 25.36
C ARG A 435 0.57 37.99 24.41
N ASN A 436 -0.55 38.42 25.00
CA ASN A 436 -1.64 39.05 24.25
C ASN A 436 -1.10 40.32 23.57
N ARG A 437 -0.98 40.33 22.25
CA ARG A 437 -1.05 41.58 21.48
C ARG A 437 -2.38 41.65 20.74
N ARG A 438 -3.13 42.71 21.04
CA ARG A 438 -4.25 43.13 20.19
C ARG A 438 -3.64 43.51 18.84
N ARG A 439 -4.12 42.86 17.77
CA ARG A 439 -4.06 43.29 16.35
C ARG A 439 -3.12 44.48 16.11
N GLU A 440 -1.83 44.18 15.97
CA GLU A 440 -0.84 45.18 15.51
C GLU A 440 -1.08 45.46 14.02
N LEU A 441 -0.98 46.73 13.64
CA LEU A 441 -1.01 47.16 12.23
C LEU A 441 0.11 46.46 11.46
N PRO A 442 -0.10 46.16 10.16
CA PRO A 442 0.85 45.36 9.39
C PRO A 442 2.18 46.11 9.25
N THR A 443 3.22 45.65 9.95
CA THR A 443 4.60 45.95 9.59
C THR A 443 5.06 44.99 8.49
N SER A 444 5.89 45.50 7.59
CA SER A 444 6.38 44.90 6.35
C SER A 444 7.16 43.58 6.48
N PHE A 445 7.26 43.02 7.69
CA PHE A 445 8.00 41.79 7.99
C PHE A 445 7.11 40.57 8.31
N SER A 446 5.76 40.73 8.31
CA SER A 446 4.82 39.60 8.44
C SER A 446 4.14 39.21 7.11
N THR A 447 4.71 39.62 5.98
CA THR A 447 4.15 39.41 4.64
C THR A 447 4.75 38.22 3.90
N ALA A 448 5.20 37.18 4.60
CA ALA A 448 5.33 35.87 3.95
C ALA A 448 3.94 35.24 3.84
N THR A 449 3.07 35.85 3.02
CA THR A 449 1.90 35.14 2.51
C THR A 449 2.46 34.13 1.53
N LEU A 450 2.64 32.87 1.96
CA LEU A 450 2.82 31.76 1.04
C LEU A 450 1.78 31.90 -0.08
N ASP A 451 2.24 31.87 -1.33
CA ASP A 451 1.32 31.86 -2.47
C ASP A 451 0.28 30.75 -2.22
N PRO A 452 -1.03 31.04 -2.32
CA PRO A 452 -2.08 30.03 -2.15
C PRO A 452 -1.84 28.74 -2.96
N ARG A 453 -1.14 28.84 -4.11
CA ARG A 453 -0.73 27.70 -4.93
C ARG A 453 0.35 26.86 -4.26
N VAL A 454 1.35 27.49 -3.67
CA VAL A 454 2.43 26.82 -2.92
C VAL A 454 1.89 26.20 -1.63
N ALA A 455 1.00 26.91 -0.93
CA ALA A 455 0.31 26.36 0.23
C ALA A 455 -0.55 25.13 -0.17
N ALA A 456 -1.30 25.21 -1.27
CA ALA A 456 -2.06 24.07 -1.77
C ALA A 456 -1.15 22.89 -2.16
N ALA A 457 -0.04 23.14 -2.85
CA ALA A 457 0.94 22.10 -3.22
C ALA A 457 1.55 21.43 -1.98
N LEU A 458 1.97 22.21 -0.98
CA LEU A 458 2.48 21.68 0.30
C LEU A 458 1.42 20.85 1.04
N THR A 459 0.13 21.23 0.96
CA THR A 459 -0.94 20.43 1.58
C THR A 459 -1.22 19.13 0.86
N VAL A 460 -1.16 19.12 -0.48
CA VAL A 460 -1.29 17.89 -1.26
C VAL A 460 -0.11 16.98 -0.95
N ALA A 461 1.10 17.52 -0.90
CA ALA A 461 2.29 16.75 -0.54
C ALA A 461 2.21 16.19 0.89
N ALA A 462 1.78 16.99 1.87
CA ALA A 462 1.61 16.53 3.25
C ALA A 462 0.48 15.48 3.38
N GLY A 463 -0.64 15.68 2.69
CA GLY A 463 -1.71 14.69 2.63
C GLY A 463 -1.24 13.39 1.99
N ALA A 464 -0.54 13.49 0.85
CA ALA A 464 0.02 12.34 0.15
C ALA A 464 1.05 11.58 0.99
N ALA A 465 1.90 12.29 1.73
CA ALA A 465 2.83 11.70 2.67
C ALA A 465 2.08 10.95 3.79
N VAL A 466 1.02 11.53 4.35
CA VAL A 466 0.20 10.86 5.38
C VAL A 466 -0.49 9.60 4.82
N VAL A 467 -1.03 9.65 3.60
CA VAL A 467 -1.67 8.49 2.96
C VAL A 467 -0.64 7.42 2.58
N GLY A 468 0.52 7.81 2.03
CA GLY A 468 1.63 6.91 1.74
C GLY A 468 2.15 6.24 3.01
N LEU A 469 2.27 7.02 4.09
CA LEU A 469 2.57 6.50 5.42
C LEU A 469 1.49 5.56 5.94
N ALA A 470 0.24 5.58 5.47
CA ALA A 470 -0.77 4.57 5.81
C ALA A 470 -0.64 3.30 4.93
N ALA A 471 -0.20 3.46 3.68
CA ALA A 471 -0.16 2.39 2.68
C ALA A 471 1.02 1.40 2.84
N GLY A 472 2.13 1.80 3.46
CA GLY A 472 3.38 1.01 3.44
C GLY A 472 4.25 1.49 2.31
N LEU A 473 5.32 2.22 2.62
CA LEU A 473 6.34 2.56 1.64
C LEU A 473 7.60 1.80 2.03
N ASP A 474 7.97 0.81 1.22
CA ASP A 474 9.29 0.17 1.29
C ASP A 474 10.22 0.83 0.26
N ASP A 475 11.53 0.57 0.35
CA ASP A 475 12.55 1.10 -0.57
C ASP A 475 12.54 0.41 -1.95
N GLU A 476 11.37 0.39 -2.61
CA GLU A 476 11.21 -0.13 -3.96
C GLU A 476 10.53 0.87 -4.91
N VAL A 477 10.87 0.75 -6.20
CA VAL A 477 10.42 1.66 -7.25
C VAL A 477 8.90 1.67 -7.43
N ARG A 478 8.21 0.55 -7.18
CA ARG A 478 6.73 0.47 -7.19
C ARG A 478 6.06 1.37 -6.14
N TYR A 479 6.71 1.61 -5.00
CA TYR A 479 6.17 2.50 -3.97
C TYR A 479 6.37 3.98 -4.29
N ALA A 480 7.35 4.33 -5.14
CA ALA A 480 7.45 5.67 -5.70
C ALA A 480 6.28 5.98 -6.65
N ARG A 481 5.86 5.01 -7.47
CA ARG A 481 4.64 5.12 -8.29
C ARG A 481 3.40 5.24 -7.42
N LEU A 482 3.28 4.41 -6.38
CA LEU A 482 2.18 4.50 -5.41
C LEU A 482 2.09 5.89 -4.78
N LEU A 483 3.21 6.45 -4.33
CA LEU A 483 3.25 7.80 -3.77
C LEU A 483 2.77 8.86 -4.78
N ALA A 484 3.13 8.72 -6.05
CA ALA A 484 2.64 9.59 -7.11
C ALA A 484 1.13 9.43 -7.33
N GLY A 485 0.61 8.20 -7.39
CA GLY A 485 -0.82 7.91 -7.51
C GLY A 485 -1.62 8.47 -6.34
N ILE A 486 -1.09 8.34 -5.12
CA ILE A 486 -1.63 8.92 -3.90
C ILE A 486 -1.67 10.45 -3.98
N ALA A 487 -0.56 11.08 -4.40
CA ALA A 487 -0.48 12.53 -4.53
C ALA A 487 -1.48 13.08 -5.55
N ILE A 488 -1.61 12.41 -6.70
CA ILE A 488 -2.61 12.74 -7.72
C ILE A 488 -4.02 12.57 -7.16
N GLY A 489 -4.31 11.45 -6.47
CA GLY A 489 -5.62 11.18 -5.90
C GLY A 489 -6.04 12.21 -4.84
N VAL A 490 -5.15 12.55 -3.91
CA VAL A 490 -5.40 13.59 -2.89
C VAL A 490 -5.61 14.96 -3.55
N ALA A 491 -4.82 15.30 -4.58
CA ALA A 491 -5.02 16.53 -5.34
C ALA A 491 -6.41 16.57 -6.00
N LEU A 492 -6.80 15.47 -6.67
CA LEU A 492 -8.10 15.36 -7.35
C LEU A 492 -9.27 15.51 -6.38
N VAL A 493 -9.24 14.85 -5.21
CA VAL A 493 -10.30 15.00 -4.20
C VAL A 493 -10.43 16.45 -3.73
N ASN A 494 -9.31 17.12 -3.43
CA ASN A 494 -9.35 18.52 -2.98
C ASN A 494 -9.81 19.47 -4.10
N VAL A 495 -9.38 19.26 -5.34
CA VAL A 495 -9.79 20.09 -6.48
C VAL A 495 -11.27 19.87 -6.81
N LEU A 496 -11.68 18.63 -7.02
CA LEU A 496 -13.02 18.28 -7.49
C LEU A 496 -14.09 18.44 -6.41
N ALA A 497 -13.79 18.09 -5.14
CA ALA A 497 -14.78 18.14 -4.07
C ALA A 497 -14.80 19.47 -3.30
N ILE A 498 -13.71 20.26 -3.33
CA ILE A 498 -13.61 21.50 -2.55
C ILE A 498 -13.45 22.72 -3.45
N VAL A 499 -12.40 22.79 -4.27
CA VAL A 499 -12.06 24.00 -5.03
C VAL A 499 -13.11 24.31 -6.10
N VAL A 500 -13.41 23.35 -6.97
CA VAL A 500 -14.36 23.52 -8.08
C VAL A 500 -15.75 23.91 -7.58
N PRO A 501 -16.38 23.20 -6.62
CA PRO A 501 -17.71 23.57 -6.12
C PRO A 501 -17.71 24.94 -5.44
N THR A 502 -16.65 25.26 -4.69
CA THR A 502 -16.54 26.58 -4.02
C THR A 502 -16.48 27.71 -5.05
N LEU A 503 -15.70 27.55 -6.12
CA LEU A 503 -15.58 28.55 -7.18
C LEU A 503 -16.87 28.68 -7.99
N LEU A 504 -17.54 27.57 -8.32
CA LEU A 504 -18.82 27.58 -9.04
C LEU A 504 -19.92 28.28 -8.24
N VAL A 505 -20.02 27.98 -6.93
CA VAL A 505 -20.99 28.62 -6.03
C VAL A 505 -20.65 30.10 -5.81
N ALA A 506 -19.37 30.45 -5.74
CA ALA A 506 -18.94 31.84 -5.62
C ALA A 506 -19.31 32.65 -6.88
N ARG A 507 -19.04 32.09 -8.07
CA ARG A 507 -19.41 32.69 -9.36
C ARG A 507 -20.92 32.85 -9.50
N SER A 508 -21.70 31.80 -9.22
CA SER A 508 -23.16 31.86 -9.38
C SER A 508 -23.84 32.82 -8.41
N ARG A 509 -23.20 33.15 -7.28
CA ARG A 509 -23.72 34.08 -6.27
C ARG A 509 -23.04 35.46 -6.27
N GLY A 510 -22.13 35.73 -7.21
CA GLY A 510 -21.38 37.00 -7.26
C GLY A 510 -20.56 37.30 -6.01
N ARG A 511 -20.09 36.26 -5.29
CA ARG A 511 -19.31 36.39 -4.04
C ARG A 511 -17.83 36.04 -4.31
N GLY A 512 -16.94 36.52 -3.45
CA GLY A 512 -15.54 36.09 -3.48
C GLY A 512 -15.40 34.66 -2.94
N ALA A 513 -14.40 33.91 -3.43
CA ALA A 513 -14.04 32.60 -2.87
C ALA A 513 -12.72 32.69 -2.10
N ARG A 514 -12.63 31.98 -1.00
CA ARG A 514 -11.36 31.76 -0.29
C ARG A 514 -11.24 30.31 0.13
N VAL A 515 -10.19 29.64 -0.36
CA VAL A 515 -9.80 28.28 0.06
C VAL A 515 -8.68 28.41 1.08
N ARG A 516 -8.80 27.72 2.22
CA ARG A 516 -7.77 27.68 3.27
C ARG A 516 -7.50 26.25 3.70
N MET A 517 -6.26 25.98 4.10
CA MET A 517 -5.91 24.76 4.81
C MET A 517 -6.56 24.76 6.20
N SER A 518 -7.06 23.60 6.64
CA SER A 518 -7.47 23.39 8.02
C SER A 518 -6.43 22.53 8.76
N PRO A 519 -5.59 23.10 9.64
CA PRO A 519 -4.63 22.34 10.44
C PRO A 519 -5.29 21.25 11.28
N ARG A 520 -6.55 21.45 11.66
CA ARG A 520 -7.34 20.45 12.40
C ARG A 520 -7.66 19.22 11.54
N LEU A 521 -8.00 19.41 10.26
CA LEU A 521 -8.27 18.27 9.37
C LEU A 521 -6.98 17.49 9.07
N LEU A 522 -5.84 18.18 8.94
CA LEU A 522 -4.54 17.53 8.84
C LEU A 522 -4.24 16.67 10.08
N LEU A 523 -4.46 17.20 11.30
CA LEU A 523 -4.27 16.44 12.53
C LEU A 523 -5.18 15.20 12.57
N VAL A 524 -6.45 15.34 12.18
CA VAL A 524 -7.38 14.20 12.13
C VAL A 524 -6.92 13.17 11.09
N ALA A 525 -6.39 13.60 9.94
CA ALA A 525 -5.81 12.70 8.93
C ALA A 525 -4.58 11.94 9.47
N VAL A 526 -3.69 12.63 10.21
CA VAL A 526 -2.54 12.00 10.87
C VAL A 526 -2.99 10.96 11.91
N VAL A 527 -4.00 11.29 12.72
CA VAL A 527 -4.56 10.34 13.70
C VAL A 527 -5.20 9.14 13.02
N ALA A 528 -5.98 9.35 11.94
CA ALA A 528 -6.58 8.26 11.18
C ALA A 528 -5.53 7.33 10.55
N CYS A 529 -4.43 7.90 10.05
CA CYS A 529 -3.27 7.15 9.56
C CYS A 529 -2.60 6.36 10.69
N ALA A 530 -2.37 6.98 11.85
CA ALA A 530 -1.78 6.31 13.01
C ALA A 530 -2.65 5.13 13.50
N VAL A 531 -3.97 5.29 13.55
CA VAL A 531 -4.93 4.22 13.87
C VAL A 531 -4.85 3.10 12.83
N THR A 532 -4.90 3.44 11.55
CA THR A 532 -4.76 2.47 10.45
C THR A 532 -3.51 1.62 10.61
N ARG A 533 -2.37 2.24 10.94
CA ARG A 533 -1.11 1.53 11.12
C ARG A 533 -1.04 0.73 12.40
N LEU A 534 -1.49 1.28 13.51
CA LEU A 534 -1.45 0.61 14.81
C LEU A 534 -2.28 -0.69 14.80
N PHE A 535 -3.39 -0.69 14.06
CA PHE A 535 -4.30 -1.83 13.98
C PHE A 535 -4.19 -2.63 12.68
N GLY A 536 -3.27 -2.28 11.79
CA GLY A 536 -3.09 -2.97 10.50
C GLY A 536 -4.37 -3.03 9.66
N LEU A 537 -5.13 -1.92 9.61
CA LEU A 537 -6.42 -1.89 8.92
C LEU A 537 -6.23 -1.98 7.41
N ASP A 538 -6.91 -2.93 6.79
CA ASP A 538 -6.95 -3.13 5.34
C ASP A 538 -8.41 -3.32 4.88
N PRO A 539 -8.96 -2.44 4.02
CA PRO A 539 -8.34 -1.22 3.48
C PRO A 539 -8.09 -0.11 4.53
N PRO A 540 -7.13 0.80 4.28
CA PRO A 540 -6.75 1.83 5.24
C PRO A 540 -7.81 2.91 5.44
N LEU A 541 -7.96 3.41 6.68
CA LEU A 541 -8.79 4.57 6.98
C LEU A 541 -8.03 5.86 6.63
N VAL A 542 -8.39 6.47 5.50
CA VAL A 542 -7.67 7.63 4.97
C VAL A 542 -8.59 8.85 4.83
N LEU A 543 -8.07 10.03 5.20
CA LEU A 543 -8.73 11.32 5.03
C LEU A 543 -7.92 12.17 4.04
N GLY A 544 -8.51 12.49 2.88
CA GLY A 544 -7.85 13.28 1.84
C GLY A 544 -8.26 14.75 1.79
N VAL A 545 -9.39 15.13 2.39
CA VAL A 545 -9.84 16.54 2.39
C VAL A 545 -9.09 17.32 3.47
N VAL A 546 -8.13 18.13 3.03
CA VAL A 546 -7.33 19.01 3.89
C VAL A 546 -7.65 20.49 3.67
N LEU A 547 -8.39 20.80 2.60
CA LEU A 547 -8.84 22.14 2.24
C LEU A 547 -10.28 22.42 2.70
N VAL A 548 -10.53 23.67 3.08
CA VAL A 548 -11.86 24.19 3.38
C VAL A 548 -12.13 25.40 2.49
N GLY A 549 -13.19 25.31 1.69
CA GLY A 549 -13.72 26.42 0.90
C GLY A 549 -14.64 27.30 1.73
N SER A 550 -14.49 28.62 1.61
CA SER A 550 -15.38 29.61 2.23
C SER A 550 -15.75 30.70 1.23
N LEU A 551 -17.00 31.15 1.28
CA LEU A 551 -17.47 32.28 0.48
C LEU A 551 -17.20 33.58 1.27
N VAL A 552 -16.57 34.55 0.62
CA VAL A 552 -16.33 35.89 1.15
C VAL A 552 -17.42 36.80 0.62
N THR A 553 -18.21 37.38 1.52
CA THR A 553 -19.10 38.49 1.20
C THR A 553 -18.27 39.77 1.06
N PRO A 554 -18.30 40.47 -0.09
CA PRO A 554 -17.75 41.81 -0.20
C PRO A 554 -18.40 42.72 0.85
N GLY A 555 -17.63 43.62 1.45
CA GLY A 555 -17.95 44.30 2.72
C GLY A 555 -19.39 44.79 2.86
N SER A 556 -20.06 44.37 3.94
CA SER A 556 -21.26 45.03 4.42
C SER A 556 -21.02 45.59 5.82
N THR A 557 -21.01 46.92 5.90
CA THR A 557 -21.27 47.69 7.12
C THR A 557 -22.77 47.71 7.40
N ALA A 558 -23.36 46.54 7.68
CA ALA A 558 -24.77 46.44 8.05
C ALA A 558 -24.91 46.02 9.53
N PRO A 559 -25.78 46.67 10.32
CA PRO A 559 -25.93 46.37 11.74
C PRO A 559 -26.53 44.98 11.94
N ARG A 560 -26.11 44.33 13.04
CA ARG A 560 -26.54 42.99 13.49
C ARG A 560 -28.03 42.74 13.25
N ARG A 561 -28.37 41.88 12.27
CA ARG A 561 -29.68 41.23 12.17
C ARG A 561 -29.84 40.22 13.30
N ARG A 562 -31.06 40.08 13.83
CA ARG A 562 -31.42 39.07 14.85
C ARG A 562 -31.20 37.65 14.28
N PRO A 563 -30.65 36.71 15.09
CA PRO A 563 -30.44 35.32 14.70
C PRO A 563 -31.78 34.56 14.72
N GLY A 564 -32.03 33.67 13.76
CA GLY A 564 -33.28 32.91 13.76
C GLY A 564 -33.40 31.82 12.69
N GLU A 565 -33.88 32.16 11.49
CA GLU A 565 -34.48 31.13 10.62
C GLU A 565 -34.00 31.16 9.16
N SER A 566 -33.60 32.33 8.63
CA SER A 566 -33.17 32.48 7.22
C SER A 566 -31.69 32.18 6.96
N ASP A 567 -30.86 32.12 8.01
CA ASP A 567 -29.40 31.89 7.91
C ASP A 567 -29.07 30.40 7.71
N ASP A 568 -29.88 29.49 8.26
CA ASP A 568 -29.61 28.04 8.22
C ASP A 568 -29.85 27.42 6.84
N ARG A 569 -30.84 27.89 6.08
CA ARG A 569 -31.09 27.46 4.69
C ARG A 569 -29.98 27.94 3.75
N GLU A 570 -29.53 29.18 3.89
CA GLU A 570 -28.46 29.75 3.05
C GLU A 570 -27.09 29.12 3.36
N ALA A 571 -26.85 28.71 4.61
CA ALA A 571 -25.64 28.00 5.02
C ALA A 571 -25.68 26.48 4.77
N GLY A 572 -26.88 25.88 4.75
CA GLY A 572 -27.11 24.45 4.56
C GLY A 572 -26.97 23.98 3.11
N MET A 573 -27.42 24.78 2.14
CA MET A 573 -27.31 24.45 0.72
C MET A 573 -25.86 24.26 0.21
N PRO A 574 -24.88 25.15 0.50
CA PRO A 574 -23.49 24.91 0.09
C PRO A 574 -22.86 23.70 0.80
N ALA A 575 -23.27 23.39 2.05
CA ALA A 575 -22.84 22.20 2.75
C ALA A 575 -23.39 20.92 2.08
N LEU A 576 -24.66 20.94 1.64
CA LEU A 576 -25.26 19.86 0.87
C LEU A 576 -24.52 19.64 -0.45
N VAL A 577 -24.24 20.70 -1.22
CA VAL A 577 -23.50 20.60 -2.48
C VAL A 577 -22.12 19.97 -2.26
N GLN A 578 -21.41 20.39 -1.22
CA GLN A 578 -20.10 19.81 -0.89
C GLN A 578 -20.19 18.31 -0.58
N VAL A 579 -21.14 17.90 0.27
CA VAL A 579 -21.34 16.47 0.62
C VAL A 579 -21.75 15.66 -0.62
N ALA A 580 -22.65 16.20 -1.44
CA ALA A 580 -23.11 15.54 -2.67
C ALA A 580 -21.97 15.36 -3.68
N VAL A 581 -21.15 16.40 -3.93
CA VAL A 581 -20.02 16.29 -4.85
C VAL A 581 -18.99 15.30 -4.32
N LEU A 582 -18.70 15.30 -3.02
CA LEU A 582 -17.78 14.35 -2.41
C LEU A 582 -18.27 12.91 -2.57
N ALA A 583 -19.57 12.66 -2.37
CA ALA A 583 -20.19 11.36 -2.60
C ALA A 583 -20.08 10.92 -4.07
N VAL A 584 -20.39 11.81 -5.02
CA VAL A 584 -20.34 11.52 -6.46
C VAL A 584 -18.91 11.25 -6.93
N VAL A 585 -17.93 12.06 -6.52
CA VAL A 585 -16.52 11.86 -6.89
C VAL A 585 -16.00 10.53 -6.34
N SER A 586 -16.34 10.20 -5.10
CA SER A 586 -15.90 8.95 -4.46
C SER A 586 -16.53 7.71 -5.11
N ALA A 587 -17.84 7.76 -5.37
CA ALA A 587 -18.56 6.67 -6.05
C ALA A 587 -18.11 6.51 -7.51
N GLY A 588 -17.83 7.61 -8.20
CA GLY A 588 -17.27 7.59 -9.55
C GLY A 588 -15.89 6.95 -9.59
N ALA A 589 -15.01 7.31 -8.65
CA ALA A 589 -13.69 6.69 -8.53
C ALA A 589 -13.78 5.19 -8.20
N TRP A 590 -14.72 4.79 -7.35
CA TRP A 590 -15.00 3.39 -7.04
C TRP A 590 -15.43 2.60 -8.29
N ALA A 591 -16.36 3.16 -9.07
CA ALA A 591 -16.81 2.53 -10.32
C ALA A 591 -15.70 2.44 -11.37
N VAL A 592 -14.87 3.49 -11.49
CA VAL A 592 -13.69 3.48 -12.38
C VAL A 592 -12.70 2.41 -11.93
N HIS A 593 -12.41 2.31 -10.63
CA HIS A 593 -11.50 1.32 -10.09
C HIS A 593 -11.93 -0.11 -10.46
N GLY A 594 -13.21 -0.43 -10.27
CA GLY A 594 -13.74 -1.76 -10.60
C GLY A 594 -13.87 -2.05 -12.11
N ALA A 595 -13.75 -1.04 -12.97
CA ALA A 595 -13.77 -1.20 -14.43
C ALA A 595 -12.35 -1.36 -15.03
N LEU A 596 -11.31 -1.05 -14.27
CA LEU A 596 -9.92 -1.22 -14.70
C LEU A 596 -9.50 -2.71 -14.64
N PRO A 597 -8.59 -3.16 -15.53
CA PRO A 597 -8.01 -4.50 -15.43
C PRO A 597 -7.28 -4.72 -14.11
N ALA A 598 -7.37 -5.94 -13.54
CA ALA A 598 -6.81 -6.26 -12.22
C ALA A 598 -5.27 -6.17 -12.13
N THR A 599 -4.58 -6.28 -13.27
CA THR A 599 -3.13 -6.09 -13.39
C THR A 599 -2.83 -5.45 -14.74
N GLY A 600 -1.80 -4.60 -14.82
CA GLY A 600 -1.37 -4.06 -16.10
C GLY A 600 0.01 -3.42 -16.08
N GLY A 601 0.28 -2.60 -17.09
CA GLY A 601 1.50 -1.80 -17.15
C GLY A 601 1.47 -0.62 -16.17
N PHE A 602 2.54 0.18 -16.17
CA PHE A 602 2.69 1.36 -15.31
C PHE A 602 1.44 2.25 -15.24
N VAL A 603 0.82 2.56 -16.40
CA VAL A 603 -0.35 3.45 -16.48
C VAL A 603 -1.58 2.81 -15.83
N THR A 604 -1.79 1.51 -16.01
CA THR A 604 -2.91 0.78 -15.40
C THR A 604 -2.75 0.72 -13.89
N GLU A 605 -1.57 0.37 -13.39
CA GLU A 605 -1.30 0.34 -11.95
C GLU A 605 -1.40 1.74 -11.32
N LEU A 606 -0.87 2.78 -11.99
CA LEU A 606 -1.03 4.16 -11.52
C LEU A 606 -2.51 4.58 -11.49
N ALA A 607 -3.31 4.17 -12.47
CA ALA A 607 -4.74 4.46 -12.52
C ALA A 607 -5.51 3.71 -11.43
N LEU A 608 -5.16 2.46 -11.13
CA LEU A 608 -5.69 1.69 -10.01
C LEU A 608 -5.37 2.36 -8.68
N GLU A 609 -4.12 2.71 -8.44
CA GLU A 609 -3.65 3.38 -7.21
C GLU A 609 -4.30 4.75 -7.01
N THR A 610 -4.42 5.53 -8.10
CA THR A 610 -5.07 6.85 -8.08
C THR A 610 -6.56 6.73 -7.80
N SER A 611 -7.27 5.83 -8.48
CA SER A 611 -8.72 5.63 -8.29
C SER A 611 -9.05 5.07 -6.91
N ALA A 612 -8.26 4.13 -6.40
CA ALA A 612 -8.34 3.63 -5.03
C ALA A 612 -8.15 4.76 -4.01
N THR A 613 -7.14 5.62 -4.23
CA THR A 613 -6.89 6.78 -3.36
C THR A 613 -8.09 7.73 -3.35
N VAL A 614 -8.61 8.12 -4.52
CA VAL A 614 -9.77 9.03 -4.62
C VAL A 614 -11.01 8.42 -3.93
N CYS A 615 -11.23 7.12 -4.11
CA CYS A 615 -12.33 6.38 -3.47
C CYS A 615 -12.19 6.39 -1.94
N LEU A 616 -11.09 5.86 -1.39
CA LEU A 616 -10.89 5.69 0.05
C LEU A 616 -10.83 7.03 0.77
N THR A 617 -10.04 7.97 0.26
CA THR A 617 -9.89 9.30 0.88
C THR A 617 -11.16 10.12 0.77
N GLY A 618 -11.91 9.96 -0.32
CA GLY A 618 -13.19 10.61 -0.55
C GLY A 618 -14.27 10.10 0.39
N LEU A 619 -14.41 8.77 0.53
CA LEU A 619 -15.35 8.13 1.46
C LEU A 619 -15.02 8.43 2.93
N GLY A 620 -13.75 8.36 3.33
CA GLY A 620 -13.35 8.73 4.69
C GLY A 620 -13.67 10.20 5.00
N SER A 621 -13.44 11.09 4.03
CA SER A 621 -13.77 12.52 4.18
C SER A 621 -15.29 12.75 4.20
N LEU A 622 -16.06 11.95 3.45
CA LEU A 622 -17.52 12.01 3.41
C LEU A 622 -18.12 11.64 4.77
N VAL A 623 -17.68 10.52 5.34
CA VAL A 623 -18.10 10.04 6.67
C VAL A 623 -17.82 11.12 7.72
N LEU A 624 -16.64 11.73 7.70
CA LEU A 624 -16.30 12.84 8.60
C LEU A 624 -17.17 14.08 8.37
N ALA A 625 -17.41 14.46 7.11
CA ALA A 625 -18.22 15.61 6.76
C ALA A 625 -19.69 15.46 7.21
N LEU A 626 -20.17 14.22 7.32
CA LEU A 626 -21.51 13.87 7.81
C LEU A 626 -21.62 13.92 9.33
N VAL A 627 -20.53 13.97 10.11
CA VAL A 627 -20.65 14.09 11.58
C VAL A 627 -21.18 15.49 11.95
N PRO A 628 -22.29 15.60 12.71
CA PRO A 628 -23.01 16.86 12.89
C PRO A 628 -22.46 17.74 14.05
N VAL A 629 -21.14 17.97 14.06
CA VAL A 629 -20.42 18.72 15.11
C VAL A 629 -19.61 19.91 14.58
N GLY A 630 -19.33 20.87 15.46
CA GLY A 630 -18.40 21.96 15.18
C GLY A 630 -18.77 22.80 13.96
N SER A 631 -17.85 22.94 13.00
CA SER A 631 -18.05 23.68 11.75
C SER A 631 -18.25 22.75 10.54
N LEU A 632 -18.47 21.46 10.77
CA LEU A 632 -18.60 20.47 9.69
C LEU A 632 -19.90 20.68 8.88
N PRO A 633 -19.91 20.31 7.58
CA PRO A 633 -21.10 20.40 6.73
C PRO A 633 -22.33 19.71 7.33
N GLY A 634 -22.13 18.54 7.94
CA GLY A 634 -23.17 17.74 8.57
C GLY A 634 -23.97 18.51 9.62
N ARG A 635 -23.34 19.40 10.39
CA ARG A 635 -24.05 20.24 11.38
C ARG A 635 -25.02 21.20 10.71
N ARG A 636 -24.62 21.81 9.59
CA ARG A 636 -25.46 22.78 8.85
C ARG A 636 -26.63 22.08 8.17
N ILE A 637 -26.39 20.89 7.61
CA ILE A 637 -27.45 20.06 7.03
C ILE A 637 -28.41 19.59 8.14
N TRP A 638 -27.91 19.19 9.31
CA TRP A 638 -28.75 18.80 10.45
C TRP A 638 -29.66 19.94 10.94
N ALA A 639 -29.12 21.17 11.01
CA ALA A 639 -29.89 22.36 11.38
C ALA A 639 -30.97 22.68 10.35
N TRP A 640 -30.67 22.52 9.06
CA TRP A 640 -31.62 22.76 7.98
C TRP A 640 -32.70 21.67 7.84
N SER A 641 -32.30 20.39 7.82
CA SER A 641 -33.20 19.24 7.70
C SER A 641 -32.55 17.97 8.28
N ARG A 642 -33.02 17.56 9.46
CA ARG A 642 -32.64 16.30 10.12
C ARG A 642 -32.90 15.05 9.26
N PRO A 643 -34.08 14.86 8.64
CA PRO A 643 -34.31 13.65 7.85
C PRO A 643 -33.39 13.59 6.62
N LEU A 644 -33.12 14.74 5.97
CA LEU A 644 -32.15 14.80 4.87
C LEU A 644 -30.75 14.42 5.33
N HIS A 645 -30.32 14.91 6.49
CA HIS A 645 -29.03 14.53 7.06
C HIS A 645 -28.91 13.04 7.34
N VAL A 646 -29.93 12.44 7.98
CA VAL A 646 -29.95 11.01 8.27
C VAL A 646 -29.91 10.19 6.98
N ALA A 647 -30.70 10.56 5.97
CA ALA A 647 -30.68 9.91 4.66
C ALA A 647 -29.29 9.96 4.00
N LEU A 648 -28.66 11.14 3.97
CA LEU A 648 -27.30 11.30 3.43
C LEU A 648 -26.26 10.51 4.23
N THR A 649 -26.44 10.42 5.54
CA THR A 649 -25.55 9.66 6.41
C THR A 649 -25.67 8.17 6.13
N VAL A 650 -26.89 7.66 6.05
CA VAL A 650 -27.13 6.24 5.74
C VAL A 650 -26.54 5.89 4.38
N VAL A 651 -26.79 6.70 3.35
CA VAL A 651 -26.26 6.45 2.00
C VAL A 651 -24.72 6.53 1.97
N GLY A 652 -24.14 7.60 2.52
CA GLY A 652 -22.69 7.81 2.50
C GLY A 652 -21.91 6.79 3.32
N VAL A 653 -22.41 6.45 4.50
CA VAL A 653 -21.78 5.45 5.38
C VAL A 653 -22.01 4.03 4.85
N ALA A 654 -23.16 3.72 4.26
CA ALA A 654 -23.37 2.42 3.62
C ALA A 654 -22.42 2.23 2.43
N ALA A 655 -22.18 3.28 1.61
CA ALA A 655 -21.19 3.21 0.55
C ALA A 655 -19.77 2.98 1.09
N ALA A 656 -19.38 3.68 2.16
CA ALA A 656 -18.10 3.46 2.83
C ALA A 656 -17.98 2.05 3.40
N ALA A 657 -19.00 1.57 4.12
CA ALA A 657 -19.03 0.23 4.70
C ALA A 657 -18.96 -0.86 3.60
N ALA A 658 -19.71 -0.71 2.52
CA ALA A 658 -19.68 -1.64 1.39
C ALA A 658 -18.28 -1.78 0.78
N VAL A 659 -17.53 -0.68 0.70
CA VAL A 659 -16.13 -0.67 0.24
C VAL A 659 -15.18 -1.29 1.27
N LEU A 660 -15.34 -0.96 2.56
CA LEU A 660 -14.45 -1.43 3.62
C LEU A 660 -14.66 -2.90 4.01
N THR A 661 -15.88 -3.44 3.84
CA THR A 661 -16.23 -4.80 4.30
C THR A 661 -16.51 -5.77 3.16
N GLY A 662 -16.53 -5.32 1.90
CA GLY A 662 -16.90 -6.15 0.76
C GLY A 662 -15.73 -6.88 0.10
N GLY A 663 -14.48 -6.58 0.48
CA GLY A 663 -13.28 -7.23 -0.03
C GLY A 663 -12.92 -8.54 0.70
N PRO A 664 -11.99 -9.34 0.15
CA PRO A 664 -11.45 -10.53 0.82
C PRO A 664 -10.66 -10.21 2.10
N SER A 665 -10.15 -8.98 2.25
CA SER A 665 -9.60 -8.44 3.49
C SER A 665 -10.73 -7.93 4.39
N SER A 666 -10.79 -8.42 5.63
CA SER A 666 -11.87 -8.09 6.56
C SER A 666 -11.47 -6.91 7.45
N PHE A 667 -11.98 -5.71 7.14
CA PHE A 667 -12.00 -4.61 8.10
C PHE A 667 -12.61 -5.11 9.44
N PRO A 668 -12.01 -4.85 10.60
CA PRO A 668 -12.43 -5.43 11.88
C PRO A 668 -13.74 -4.79 12.40
N VAL A 669 -14.86 -5.16 11.78
CA VAL A 669 -16.19 -4.59 12.04
C VAL A 669 -16.58 -4.71 13.51
N GLU A 670 -16.37 -5.87 14.13
CA GLU A 670 -16.70 -6.10 15.54
C GLU A 670 -15.93 -5.16 16.46
N GLY A 671 -14.62 -5.01 16.23
CA GLY A 671 -13.76 -4.08 16.97
C GLY A 671 -14.19 -2.63 16.80
N ALA A 672 -14.54 -2.22 15.57
CA ALA A 672 -15.02 -0.87 15.28
C ALA A 672 -16.37 -0.57 15.96
N VAL A 673 -17.31 -1.52 15.94
CA VAL A 673 -18.61 -1.40 16.61
C VAL A 673 -18.45 -1.36 18.13
N ALA A 674 -17.58 -2.19 18.70
CA ALA A 674 -17.26 -2.18 20.13
C ALA A 674 -16.67 -0.82 20.56
N ALA A 675 -15.69 -0.31 19.82
CA ALA A 675 -15.07 1.01 20.09
C ALA A 675 -16.10 2.15 19.97
N ALA A 676 -16.98 2.11 18.96
CA ALA A 676 -18.06 3.07 18.80
C ALA A 676 -19.06 3.00 19.96
N THR A 677 -19.38 1.80 20.45
CA THR A 677 -20.30 1.59 21.58
C THR A 677 -19.75 2.15 22.88
N VAL A 678 -18.46 1.89 23.18
CA VAL A 678 -17.78 2.47 24.35
C VAL A 678 -17.78 4.00 24.28
N THR A 679 -17.42 4.54 23.10
CA THR A 679 -17.40 6.00 22.88
C THR A 679 -18.80 6.62 23.02
N ALA A 680 -19.83 5.96 22.49
CA ALA A 680 -21.23 6.35 22.65
C ALA A 680 -21.64 6.39 24.13
N GLY A 681 -21.30 5.35 24.89
CA GLY A 681 -21.57 5.27 26.32
C GLY A 681 -20.94 6.42 27.10
N LEU A 682 -19.68 6.76 26.81
CA LEU A 682 -18.99 7.91 27.42
C LEU A 682 -19.66 9.24 27.06
N CYS A 683 -20.05 9.44 25.79
CA CYS A 683 -20.76 10.64 25.35
C CYS A 683 -22.10 10.81 26.09
N VAL A 684 -22.86 9.72 26.21
CA VAL A 684 -24.14 9.70 26.92
C VAL A 684 -23.95 9.95 28.41
N ALA A 685 -22.93 9.36 29.03
CA ALA A 685 -22.60 9.57 30.45
C ALA A 685 -22.28 11.04 30.75
N VAL A 686 -21.46 11.70 29.92
CA VAL A 686 -21.16 13.14 30.05
C VAL A 686 -22.43 13.97 29.88
N TRP A 687 -23.28 13.63 28.91
CA TRP A 687 -24.54 14.34 28.70
C TRP A 687 -25.50 14.17 29.89
N LEU A 688 -25.63 12.97 30.45
CA LEU A 688 -26.44 12.70 31.64
C LEU A 688 -25.93 13.47 32.86
N TRP A 689 -24.62 13.42 33.10
CA TRP A 689 -23.98 14.13 34.22
C TRP A 689 -24.24 15.65 34.15
N THR A 690 -23.94 16.26 33.01
CA THR A 690 -24.07 17.71 32.81
C THR A 690 -25.53 18.18 32.80
N SER A 691 -26.46 17.30 32.42
CA SER A 691 -27.88 17.64 32.33
C SER A 691 -28.63 17.47 33.65
N PHE A 692 -28.27 16.46 34.45
CA PHE A 692 -29.04 16.04 35.64
C PHE A 692 -28.26 16.17 36.95
N VAL A 693 -26.95 15.91 36.99
CA VAL A 693 -26.19 15.92 38.25
C VAL A 693 -25.68 17.32 38.59
N GLU A 694 -25.06 17.99 37.62
CA GLU A 694 -24.44 19.31 37.83
C GLU A 694 -25.46 20.46 37.91
N ARG A 695 -26.68 20.24 37.40
CA ARG A 695 -27.75 21.25 37.55
C ARG A 695 -28.30 21.34 38.97
N ASP A 696 -28.22 20.27 39.75
CA ASP A 696 -28.71 20.25 41.13
C ASP A 696 -27.77 21.00 42.09
N THR A 697 -26.50 21.22 41.73
CA THR A 697 -25.53 21.92 42.58
C THR A 697 -25.61 23.45 42.52
N ASP A 698 -26.22 24.03 41.49
CA ASP A 698 -26.38 25.50 41.35
C ASP A 698 -27.71 26.02 41.95
N GLY A 699 -28.52 25.13 42.54
CA GLY A 699 -29.85 25.42 43.10
C GLY A 699 -29.97 25.29 44.62
N ALA A 700 -28.87 25.15 45.37
CA ALA A 700 -28.85 25.05 46.83
C ALA A 700 -28.22 26.27 47.51
#